data_AF-A0A1L3JKP3-F1
#
_entry.id   AF-A0A1L3JKP3-F1
#
_cell.length_a   1.000
_cell.length_b   1.000
_cell.length_c   1.000
_cell.angle_alpha   90.00
_cell.angle_beta   90.00
_cell.angle_gamma   90.00
#
_symmetry.space_group_name_H-M   'P 1'
#
loop_
_entity.id
_entity.type
_entity.pdbx_description
1 polymer ?
#
loop_
_entity_poly.entity_id
_entity_poly.type
_entity_poly.pdbx_seq_one_letter_code
_entity_poly.pdbx_strand_id
1 'polypeptide(L)'
;MLVVFNTNAQLIPATNGRTNPCGDCVPNGWSDNGGTPDVSNKDVVAGTGGGLGAGQAWTNAPLTLPPNGHTTWITVRDVGTLTGEEAVGTTITGLTIGETYEVIIYSMSALAPTYSPKYIDYYQYQIQGFSEVNVTPVTREIWQTNRARFVATNTSRTFEFTPGNNMGNSTANLESVNISVSLNAINKAPNADDNSATTAINTTTVFNIVSTDSDSDGNIVNSTVDLNTSTPGIQNTNSTTEGNWSVDSSGNVTFIPNSNFLGAATLNYTVNDDYSLDGNSVPATSNPATLTVTVLPDNDGDGILDTVDEDDDNDGILDAIELGTCNTNNSTLNWDNEYIEGGNSFTSGQDPIATNPSLTINGTKIKLSRTTTGTLNTQEYRINDFYTTNPSYTLLQSSVTNSYSIHTFEFTEAIYNLGFTIYDLDKDINFTDNVQLVITKIDGTTHTLTVSEYILNGQTHTSPNTFTGTGSDTNANLIISGIKAWVSKIDVLFKNVDTTPSNNHGIGIGSFNFCNTPLDTDNDGTPDYKDLDSDNDGCSDALEAGTTTNQTTNYQFPSNDVSSTGVPNTAASSNNTGAFQDPNVKSCNCPFASGIDTDNDGIDDVCDLDDDNDGILDSNECTILSFQTGINPTPINGATTNNAQVGNVFFYSNAISDGNALNYDLRLEILSKNHAIEVTSDVTIKMPNHVANANEYVTYNVAVVEAGSVTNTTPNGIPVTLTNVTTGNYDIDASGGQNYSDIGGVSTNSGAEQNVSTVGNNVEFFTNPNYPTGFDTIRLKTFGTNNNDTFNENNALITNYNNFQNETYLFGINGPAASTERAAWFNLTGFICQDTDNDTIPDNLDTDSDNDGCPDAVEANGSFIVSQLTTLTGGSNGVDSSLLNFGITVNNTEGSANYGVPIADANGLDISTDTPQDTTPAGLDKDDTSACVTDVDLSLTKTVNKAIVKVGDTIVYTLTVKNDGPSDATGVQVTDVLPSGVTYNSTGTGTVIPSGTTYNDALTPNIWNIGNVAVNQTIILQLEVTVNGAGTITNTSEITHGDQPDTDSVPNNSK
;
A
#
# COMPACT_ATOMS: atom_id res chain seq x y z
N MET A 1 45.41 -26.77 -3.26
CA MET A 1 46.54 -26.16 -2.51
C MET A 1 47.84 -26.60 -3.14
N LEU A 2 48.44 -25.76 -4.01
CA LEU A 2 49.76 -26.02 -4.58
C LEU A 2 50.71 -26.16 -3.40
N VAL A 3 51.49 -27.23 -3.32
CA VAL A 3 52.77 -27.11 -2.63
C VAL A 3 53.51 -26.07 -3.45
N VAL A 4 53.36 -24.83 -3.00
CA VAL A 4 54.33 -23.78 -3.20
C VAL A 4 55.59 -24.40 -2.63
N PHE A 5 56.36 -25.06 -3.51
CA PHE A 5 57.77 -24.72 -3.57
C PHE A 5 57.76 -23.21 -3.45
N ASN A 6 58.14 -22.67 -2.28
CA ASN A 6 58.45 -21.25 -2.14
C ASN A 6 59.03 -20.84 -3.48
N THR A 7 58.42 -19.83 -4.09
CA THR A 7 58.75 -19.16 -5.34
C THR A 7 60.24 -18.84 -5.43
N ASN A 8 60.95 -19.94 -5.60
CA ASN A 8 62.34 -20.23 -5.74
C ASN A 8 62.26 -21.59 -6.48
N ALA A 9 61.75 -21.66 -7.71
CA ALA A 9 62.69 -21.41 -8.79
C ALA A 9 63.87 -20.59 -8.27
N GLN A 10 64.84 -21.22 -7.59
CA GLN A 10 66.16 -20.78 -7.91
C GLN A 10 66.27 -21.08 -9.40
N LEU A 11 65.93 -20.07 -10.21
CA LEU A 11 66.95 -19.45 -11.03
C LEU A 11 68.25 -19.67 -10.27
N ILE A 12 69.00 -20.70 -10.65
CA ILE A 12 70.42 -20.74 -10.35
C ILE A 12 70.91 -19.51 -11.11
N PRO A 13 71.14 -18.36 -10.45
CA PRO A 13 71.76 -17.26 -11.15
C PRO A 13 73.14 -17.81 -11.50
N ALA A 14 73.63 -17.51 -12.71
CA ALA A 14 75.03 -17.74 -13.02
C ALA A 14 75.86 -17.29 -11.82
N THR A 15 76.66 -18.22 -11.29
CA THR A 15 77.77 -18.04 -10.38
C THR A 15 78.01 -16.58 -9.97
N ASN A 16 77.89 -16.26 -8.68
CA ASN A 16 78.18 -14.94 -8.10
C ASN A 16 79.66 -14.53 -8.21
N GLY A 17 80.28 -14.61 -9.39
CA GLY A 17 81.63 -14.11 -9.66
C GLY A 17 82.71 -14.58 -8.68
N ARG A 18 82.57 -15.76 -8.05
CA ARG A 18 83.59 -16.31 -7.16
C ARG A 18 84.42 -17.36 -7.88
N THR A 19 85.73 -17.11 -7.89
CA THR A 19 86.79 -17.95 -8.47
C THR A 19 87.19 -19.12 -7.57
N ASN A 20 86.25 -19.76 -6.85
CA ASN A 20 86.56 -20.96 -6.04
C ASN A 20 85.38 -21.96 -6.03
N PRO A 21 85.66 -23.29 -6.01
CA PRO A 21 84.67 -24.35 -6.26
C PRO A 21 83.70 -24.51 -5.08
N CYS A 22 82.43 -24.80 -5.37
CA CYS A 22 81.49 -25.33 -4.38
C CYS A 22 82.06 -26.69 -3.90
N GLY A 23 82.35 -26.82 -2.61
CA GLY A 23 82.59 -28.12 -1.98
C GLY A 23 81.31 -28.78 -1.47
N ASP A 24 80.16 -28.15 -1.73
CA ASP A 24 78.85 -28.55 -1.25
C ASP A 24 77.74 -27.91 -2.14
N CYS A 25 77.13 -28.73 -3.01
CA CYS A 25 76.14 -28.30 -4.00
C CYS A 25 74.75 -28.87 -3.69
N VAL A 26 74.48 -29.16 -2.42
CA VAL A 26 73.18 -29.60 -1.93
C VAL A 26 72.12 -28.52 -2.24
N PRO A 27 71.01 -28.87 -2.92
CA PRO A 27 69.93 -27.93 -3.18
C PRO A 27 69.35 -27.36 -1.88
N ASN A 28 68.94 -26.08 -1.89
CA ASN A 28 68.34 -25.45 -0.71
C ASN A 28 67.16 -26.28 -0.18
N GLY A 29 67.19 -26.65 1.11
CA GLY A 29 66.17 -27.52 1.74
C GLY A 29 66.52 -29.02 1.76
N TRP A 30 67.67 -29.41 1.23
CA TRP A 30 68.21 -30.77 1.35
C TRP A 30 69.39 -30.77 2.34
N SER A 31 69.68 -31.94 2.94
CA SER A 31 70.77 -32.17 3.87
C SER A 31 71.64 -33.33 3.40
N ASP A 32 72.95 -33.15 3.44
CA ASP A 32 73.97 -34.17 3.19
C ASP A 32 74.13 -35.07 4.44
N ASN A 33 74.11 -36.39 4.24
CA ASN A 33 74.32 -37.40 5.28
C ASN A 33 75.40 -38.44 4.89
N GLY A 34 76.49 -38.02 4.23
CA GLY A 34 77.64 -38.89 3.95
C GLY A 34 78.45 -38.62 2.68
N GLY A 35 78.09 -37.61 1.88
CA GLY A 35 78.78 -37.20 0.65
C GLY A 35 77.97 -36.18 -0.16
N THR A 36 78.56 -35.57 -1.20
CA THR A 36 77.99 -34.39 -1.86
C THR A 36 77.01 -34.73 -3.00
N PRO A 37 75.68 -34.69 -2.82
CA PRO A 37 74.75 -34.85 -3.93
C PRO A 37 74.90 -33.70 -4.92
N ASP A 38 74.81 -34.03 -6.20
CA ASP A 38 75.13 -33.11 -7.28
C ASP A 38 73.88 -32.72 -8.08
N VAL A 39 73.75 -31.45 -8.45
CA VAL A 39 72.66 -31.00 -9.33
C VAL A 39 73.06 -31.22 -10.79
N SER A 40 72.32 -32.08 -11.46
CA SER A 40 72.51 -32.38 -12.89
C SER A 40 71.36 -31.84 -13.73
N ASN A 41 71.59 -31.81 -15.04
CA ASN A 41 70.55 -31.51 -16.02
C ASN A 41 70.65 -32.50 -17.18
N LYS A 42 69.84 -32.28 -18.22
CA LYS A 42 69.82 -33.18 -19.38
C LYS A 42 71.14 -33.28 -20.13
N ASP A 43 71.99 -32.27 -20.06
CA ASP A 43 73.19 -32.16 -20.89
C ASP A 43 74.46 -32.61 -20.14
N VAL A 44 74.58 -32.29 -18.85
CA VAL A 44 75.79 -32.53 -18.06
C VAL A 44 75.49 -33.05 -16.65
N VAL A 45 76.46 -33.80 -16.10
CA VAL A 45 76.47 -34.23 -14.71
C VAL A 45 77.09 -33.17 -13.80
N ALA A 46 76.48 -32.95 -12.62
CA ALA A 46 77.03 -32.20 -11.49
C ALA A 46 77.41 -30.71 -11.68
N GLY A 47 76.95 -30.06 -12.75
CA GLY A 47 77.32 -28.67 -13.06
C GLY A 47 78.84 -28.45 -13.18
N THR A 48 79.31 -27.24 -13.46
CA THR A 48 80.75 -26.95 -13.50
C THR A 48 81.28 -26.66 -12.09
N GLY A 49 81.82 -27.67 -11.39
CA GLY A 49 82.50 -27.45 -10.10
C GLY A 49 82.63 -28.62 -9.11
N GLY A 50 81.83 -29.69 -9.24
CA GLY A 50 81.80 -30.83 -8.31
C GLY A 50 82.83 -31.95 -8.58
N GLY A 51 83.94 -32.01 -7.84
CA GLY A 51 84.80 -33.20 -7.79
C GLY A 51 85.29 -33.78 -9.13
N LEU A 52 85.68 -35.06 -9.14
CA LEU A 52 86.14 -35.76 -10.34
C LEU A 52 84.96 -36.04 -11.28
N GLY A 53 84.97 -35.38 -12.45
CA GLY A 53 84.01 -35.61 -13.53
C GLY A 53 82.86 -34.59 -13.63
N ALA A 54 82.81 -33.55 -12.79
CA ALA A 54 81.82 -32.47 -12.95
C ALA A 54 81.89 -31.77 -14.31
N GLY A 55 80.73 -31.38 -14.81
CA GLY A 55 80.57 -30.68 -16.09
C GLY A 55 80.84 -31.58 -17.30
N GLN A 56 81.07 -32.88 -17.10
CA GLN A 56 81.12 -33.85 -18.17
C GLN A 56 79.72 -34.02 -18.78
N ALA A 57 79.68 -34.18 -20.11
CA ALA A 57 78.46 -34.58 -20.77
C ALA A 57 78.10 -36.02 -20.38
N TRP A 58 76.81 -36.29 -20.24
CA TRP A 58 76.32 -37.67 -20.22
C TRP A 58 76.71 -38.36 -21.52
N THR A 59 76.97 -39.66 -21.44
CA THR A 59 77.36 -40.48 -22.61
C THR A 59 76.31 -40.40 -23.72
N ASN A 60 75.04 -40.27 -23.34
CA ASN A 60 73.90 -40.10 -24.23
C ASN A 60 73.21 -38.73 -24.08
N ALA A 61 73.96 -37.66 -23.80
CA ALA A 61 73.40 -36.31 -23.72
C ALA A 61 72.80 -35.85 -25.07
N PRO A 62 71.67 -35.12 -25.09
CA PRO A 62 70.82 -34.78 -23.95
C PRO A 62 69.95 -35.96 -23.48
N LEU A 63 69.86 -36.17 -22.17
CA LEU A 63 68.91 -37.09 -21.56
C LEU A 63 67.47 -36.58 -21.70
N THR A 64 66.50 -37.49 -21.55
CA THR A 64 65.08 -37.09 -21.51
C THR A 64 64.77 -36.31 -20.24
N LEU A 65 63.82 -35.37 -20.29
CA LEU A 65 63.35 -34.69 -19.08
C LEU A 65 62.49 -35.65 -18.23
N PRO A 66 62.54 -35.54 -16.89
CA PRO A 66 61.64 -36.29 -16.04
C PRO A 66 60.18 -35.92 -16.35
N PRO A 67 59.23 -36.86 -16.17
CA PRO A 67 57.81 -36.61 -16.46
C PRO A 67 57.19 -35.43 -15.69
N ASN A 68 57.77 -35.01 -14.57
CA ASN A 68 57.36 -33.79 -13.86
C ASN A 68 57.88 -32.48 -14.47
N GLY A 69 58.56 -32.52 -15.62
CA GLY A 69 58.96 -31.35 -16.40
C GLY A 69 60.16 -30.58 -15.84
N HIS A 70 60.76 -31.04 -14.74
CA HIS A 70 61.92 -30.37 -14.14
C HIS A 70 63.13 -30.38 -15.08
N THR A 71 63.79 -29.24 -15.23
CA THR A 71 64.97 -29.08 -16.11
C THR A 71 66.30 -29.45 -15.45
N THR A 72 66.28 -29.60 -14.12
CA THR A 72 67.40 -30.05 -13.28
C THR A 72 66.92 -31.11 -12.30
N TRP A 73 67.82 -31.98 -11.86
CA TRP A 73 67.53 -33.08 -10.92
C TRP A 73 68.74 -33.38 -10.04
N ILE A 74 68.51 -34.18 -9.00
CA ILE A 74 69.56 -34.62 -8.08
C ILE A 74 70.21 -35.85 -8.68
N THR A 75 71.54 -35.88 -8.69
CA THR A 75 72.33 -37.07 -8.99
C THR A 75 73.05 -37.49 -7.72
N VAL A 76 72.91 -38.77 -7.39
CA VAL A 76 73.53 -39.39 -6.22
C VAL A 76 74.47 -40.47 -6.69
N ARG A 77 75.69 -40.51 -6.17
CA ARG A 77 76.73 -41.45 -6.58
C ARG A 77 76.95 -42.55 -5.55
N ASP A 78 77.00 -43.79 -6.01
CA ASP A 78 77.65 -44.88 -5.28
C ASP A 78 79.17 -44.79 -5.50
N VAL A 79 79.93 -44.63 -4.42
CA VAL A 79 81.41 -44.60 -4.43
C VAL A 79 82.02 -45.97 -4.11
N GLY A 80 81.20 -47.01 -3.97
CA GLY A 80 81.59 -48.39 -3.68
C GLY A 80 82.07 -48.57 -2.23
N THR A 81 83.13 -49.36 -2.02
CA THR A 81 83.63 -49.70 -0.65
C THR A 81 84.38 -48.56 0.06
N LEU A 82 84.30 -47.33 -0.44
CA LEU A 82 84.90 -46.16 0.19
C LEU A 82 84.03 -45.71 1.38
N THR A 83 84.65 -45.13 2.41
CA THR A 83 83.90 -44.61 3.56
C THR A 83 83.13 -43.35 3.16
N GLY A 84 81.80 -43.39 3.22
CA GLY A 84 80.90 -42.26 2.94
C GLY A 84 80.12 -42.46 1.63
N GLU A 85 79.03 -43.24 1.68
CA GLU A 85 78.05 -43.29 0.59
C GLU A 85 77.34 -41.92 0.52
N GLU A 86 77.19 -41.35 -0.68
CA GLU A 86 76.48 -40.07 -0.86
C GLU A 86 75.00 -40.31 -0.56
N ALA A 87 74.52 -39.97 0.63
CA ALA A 87 73.09 -40.01 0.97
C ALA A 87 72.53 -38.59 0.98
N VAL A 88 71.30 -38.43 0.50
CA VAL A 88 70.65 -37.12 0.42
C VAL A 88 69.25 -37.17 1.03
N GLY A 89 68.98 -36.25 1.96
CA GLY A 89 67.71 -36.14 2.65
C GLY A 89 67.07 -34.77 2.49
N THR A 90 65.76 -34.70 2.62
CA THR A 90 65.02 -33.44 2.75
C THR A 90 63.93 -33.58 3.79
N THR A 91 63.35 -32.46 4.20
CA THR A 91 62.15 -32.46 5.05
C THR A 91 60.96 -32.03 4.22
N ILE A 92 59.97 -32.90 4.12
CA ILE A 92 58.64 -32.56 3.62
C ILE A 92 57.96 -31.71 4.70
N THR A 93 57.65 -30.46 4.41
CA THR A 93 57.01 -29.51 5.33
C THR A 93 55.64 -29.08 4.83
N GLY A 94 54.79 -28.57 5.72
CA GLY A 94 53.45 -28.08 5.35
C GLY A 94 52.43 -29.20 5.17
N LEU A 95 52.66 -30.33 5.84
CA LEU A 95 51.71 -31.44 5.90
C LEU A 95 50.58 -31.07 6.86
N THR A 96 49.36 -31.44 6.51
CA THR A 96 48.19 -31.33 7.40
C THR A 96 48.00 -32.68 8.08
N ILE A 97 47.96 -32.70 9.42
CA ILE A 97 47.80 -33.93 10.18
C ILE A 97 46.44 -34.56 9.84
N GLY A 98 46.44 -35.85 9.51
CA GLY A 98 45.24 -36.60 9.07
C GLY A 98 45.10 -36.73 7.56
N GLU A 99 45.72 -35.85 6.78
CA GLU A 99 45.69 -35.91 5.32
C GLU A 99 46.57 -37.02 4.75
N THR A 100 46.13 -37.61 3.64
CA THR A 100 46.92 -38.62 2.90
C THR A 100 47.68 -37.96 1.76
N TYR A 101 48.98 -38.26 1.66
CA TYR A 101 49.87 -37.73 0.64
C TYR A 101 50.49 -38.84 -0.22
N GLU A 102 50.72 -38.56 -1.50
CA GLU A 102 51.47 -39.40 -2.44
C GLU A 102 52.79 -38.74 -2.83
N VAL A 103 53.89 -39.46 -2.61
CA VAL A 103 55.22 -39.13 -3.12
C VAL A 103 55.43 -39.90 -4.42
N ILE A 104 55.67 -39.18 -5.51
CA ILE A 104 56.03 -39.75 -6.82
C ILE A 104 57.51 -39.50 -7.05
N ILE A 105 58.28 -40.57 -7.25
CA ILE A 105 59.73 -40.55 -7.41
C ILE A 105 60.05 -40.99 -8.83
N TYR A 106 60.58 -40.07 -9.62
CA TYR A 106 61.15 -40.35 -10.93
C TYR A 106 62.64 -40.64 -10.76
N SER A 107 63.11 -41.77 -11.28
CA SER A 107 64.52 -42.10 -11.26
C SER A 107 65.03 -42.67 -12.58
N MET A 108 66.32 -42.53 -12.85
CA MET A 108 67.01 -43.25 -13.92
C MET A 108 68.51 -43.32 -13.63
N SER A 109 69.20 -44.32 -14.16
CA SER A 109 70.66 -44.37 -14.14
C SER A 109 71.23 -43.89 -15.46
N ALA A 110 72.31 -43.11 -15.41
CA ALA A 110 72.96 -42.54 -16.59
C ALA A 110 74.49 -42.68 -16.55
N LEU A 111 75.12 -42.82 -17.72
CA LEU A 111 76.58 -42.96 -17.81
C LEU A 111 77.30 -41.64 -18.02
N ALA A 112 78.38 -41.43 -17.27
CA ALA A 112 79.35 -40.35 -17.50
C ALA A 112 80.78 -40.92 -17.44
N PRO A 113 81.66 -40.65 -18.42
CA PRO A 113 82.93 -41.38 -18.59
C PRO A 113 83.83 -41.46 -17.35
N THR A 114 83.86 -40.41 -16.54
CA THR A 114 84.66 -40.37 -15.30
C THR A 114 83.80 -40.36 -14.05
N TYR A 115 82.62 -39.73 -14.11
CA TYR A 115 81.77 -39.53 -12.93
C TYR A 115 80.95 -40.77 -12.55
N SER A 116 80.40 -41.48 -13.54
CA SER A 116 79.56 -42.68 -13.37
C SER A 116 79.75 -43.63 -14.56
N PRO A 117 80.92 -44.29 -14.70
CA PRO A 117 81.21 -45.17 -15.82
C PRO A 117 80.36 -46.45 -15.86
N LYS A 118 79.54 -46.71 -14.82
CA LYS A 118 78.58 -47.81 -14.75
C LYS A 118 77.18 -47.33 -14.39
N TYR A 119 76.20 -48.14 -14.75
CA TYR A 119 74.82 -47.96 -14.31
C TYR A 119 74.66 -48.51 -12.90
N ILE A 120 73.90 -47.81 -12.06
CA ILE A 120 73.55 -48.27 -10.72
C ILE A 120 72.52 -49.40 -10.80
N ASP A 121 72.69 -50.42 -9.96
CA ASP A 121 71.81 -51.60 -9.97
C ASP A 121 70.55 -51.41 -9.10
N TYR A 122 70.67 -50.65 -8.00
CA TYR A 122 69.54 -50.27 -7.15
C TYR A 122 69.84 -48.99 -6.35
N TYR A 123 68.79 -48.34 -5.87
CA TYR A 123 68.86 -47.31 -4.83
C TYR A 123 67.75 -47.56 -3.82
N GLN A 124 67.80 -46.88 -2.68
CA GLN A 124 66.78 -46.97 -1.65
C GLN A 124 66.22 -45.59 -1.34
N TYR A 125 64.99 -45.56 -0.83
CA TYR A 125 64.42 -44.36 -0.25
C TYR A 125 63.64 -44.69 1.03
N GLN A 126 63.56 -43.72 1.94
CA GLN A 126 62.82 -43.86 3.19
C GLN A 126 62.07 -42.57 3.54
N ILE A 127 60.80 -42.71 3.89
CA ILE A 127 59.99 -41.64 4.51
C ILE A 127 59.98 -41.87 6.03
N GLN A 128 60.18 -40.82 6.82
CA GLN A 128 60.23 -40.91 8.28
C GLN A 128 59.00 -41.62 8.86
N GLY A 129 59.24 -42.70 9.59
CA GLY A 129 58.20 -43.55 10.20
C GLY A 129 57.70 -44.69 9.31
N PHE A 130 58.26 -44.84 8.10
CA PHE A 130 57.97 -45.95 7.18
C PHE A 130 59.23 -46.80 6.95
N SER A 131 59.02 -48.05 6.52
CA SER A 131 60.09 -48.95 6.12
C SER A 131 60.84 -48.39 4.90
N GLU A 132 62.16 -48.58 4.87
CA GLU A 132 63.00 -48.31 3.70
C GLU A 132 62.57 -49.18 2.51
N VAL A 133 62.60 -48.60 1.31
CA VAL A 133 62.16 -49.23 0.06
C VAL A 133 63.32 -49.35 -0.91
N ASN A 134 63.57 -50.56 -1.41
CA ASN A 134 64.59 -50.84 -2.43
C ASN A 134 63.99 -50.74 -3.83
N VAL A 135 64.58 -49.90 -4.68
CA VAL A 135 64.20 -49.77 -6.09
C VAL A 135 65.22 -50.50 -6.95
N THR A 136 64.83 -51.67 -7.46
CA THR A 136 65.67 -52.52 -8.32
C THR A 136 64.81 -53.28 -9.35
N PRO A 137 65.27 -53.44 -10.61
CA PRO A 137 66.43 -52.78 -11.21
C PRO A 137 66.15 -51.29 -11.50
N VAL A 138 67.19 -50.46 -11.59
CA VAL A 138 67.04 -49.07 -12.05
C VAL A 138 67.07 -49.01 -13.57
N THR A 139 66.11 -48.29 -14.17
CA THR A 139 66.07 -48.10 -15.62
C THR A 139 67.25 -47.28 -16.12
N ARG A 140 67.77 -47.64 -17.31
CA ARG A 140 68.96 -47.03 -17.91
C ARG A 140 68.56 -45.97 -18.93
N GLU A 141 68.96 -44.73 -18.69
CA GLU A 141 68.71 -43.55 -19.56
C GLU A 141 67.22 -43.26 -19.87
N ILE A 142 66.32 -43.89 -19.14
CA ILE A 142 64.86 -43.75 -19.25
C ILE A 142 64.31 -43.57 -17.85
N TRP A 143 63.51 -42.54 -17.63
CA TRP A 143 62.84 -42.32 -16.33
C TRP A 143 61.85 -43.44 -16.02
N GLN A 144 61.99 -44.05 -14.85
CA GLN A 144 60.97 -44.89 -14.21
C GLN A 144 60.27 -44.11 -13.10
N THR A 145 59.10 -44.59 -12.68
CA THR A 145 58.29 -43.97 -11.63
C THR A 145 58.05 -44.95 -10.50
N ASN A 146 58.32 -44.51 -9.27
CA ASN A 146 57.96 -45.20 -8.03
C ASN A 146 57.00 -44.31 -7.23
N ARG A 147 56.05 -44.91 -6.50
CA ARG A 147 55.05 -44.17 -5.72
C ARG A 147 55.00 -44.69 -4.29
N ALA A 148 54.82 -43.77 -3.33
CA ALA A 148 54.63 -44.09 -1.92
C ALA A 148 53.52 -43.22 -1.34
N ARG A 149 52.59 -43.81 -0.60
CA ARG A 149 51.48 -43.10 0.06
C ARG A 149 51.65 -43.13 1.56
N PHE A 150 51.33 -42.02 2.23
CA PHE A 150 51.34 -41.95 3.69
C PHE A 150 50.30 -40.99 4.25
N VAL A 151 49.79 -41.28 5.45
CA VAL A 151 48.99 -40.33 6.24
C VAL A 151 49.93 -39.46 7.07
N ALA A 152 49.77 -38.15 7.02
CA ALA A 152 50.55 -37.23 7.82
C ALA A 152 50.13 -37.34 9.30
N THR A 153 51.05 -37.75 10.17
CA THR A 153 50.84 -37.76 11.63
C THR A 153 51.52 -36.57 12.31
N ASN A 154 52.30 -35.80 11.55
CA ASN A 154 53.01 -34.59 11.95
C ASN A 154 52.94 -33.59 10.78
N THR A 155 53.16 -32.30 11.06
CA THR A 155 53.17 -31.24 10.04
C THR A 155 54.41 -31.24 9.13
N SER A 156 55.37 -32.11 9.43
CA SER A 156 56.56 -32.36 8.62
C SER A 156 57.08 -33.80 8.78
N ARG A 157 57.79 -34.32 7.78
CA ARG A 157 58.48 -35.62 7.81
C ARG A 157 59.80 -35.57 7.04
N THR A 158 60.83 -36.28 7.48
CA THR A 158 62.05 -36.46 6.67
C THR A 158 61.84 -37.46 5.53
N PHE A 159 62.54 -37.25 4.43
CA PHE A 159 62.55 -38.10 3.25
C PHE A 159 63.98 -38.23 2.73
N GLU A 160 64.49 -39.46 2.66
CA GLU A 160 65.90 -39.75 2.40
C GLU A 160 66.06 -40.70 1.21
N PHE A 161 67.13 -40.50 0.44
CA PHE A 161 67.60 -41.36 -0.63
C PHE A 161 69.02 -41.83 -0.35
N THR A 162 69.25 -43.11 -0.57
CA THR A 162 70.56 -43.74 -0.44
C THR A 162 70.89 -44.53 -1.71
N PRO A 163 72.09 -44.39 -2.28
CA PRO A 163 72.55 -45.27 -3.34
C PRO A 163 72.68 -46.68 -2.75
N GLY A 164 72.31 -47.72 -3.51
CA GLY A 164 72.35 -49.07 -2.98
C GLY A 164 73.78 -49.56 -2.75
N ASN A 165 74.08 -50.18 -1.61
CA ASN A 165 75.35 -50.87 -1.38
C ASN A 165 75.61 -51.93 -2.48
N ASN A 166 76.70 -51.76 -3.20
CA ASN A 166 77.14 -52.62 -4.30
C ASN A 166 76.99 -54.14 -4.04
N MET A 167 76.06 -54.79 -4.75
CA MET A 167 75.95 -56.25 -4.86
C MET A 167 76.77 -56.79 -6.05
N GLY A 168 78.07 -56.46 -6.14
CA GLY A 168 78.91 -57.05 -7.17
C GLY A 168 80.23 -56.34 -7.46
N ASN A 169 81.29 -56.76 -6.75
CA ASN A 169 82.72 -56.59 -7.05
C ASN A 169 83.44 -55.46 -6.30
N SER A 170 84.51 -55.85 -5.59
CA SER A 170 85.40 -55.07 -4.72
C SER A 170 86.32 -54.09 -5.47
N THR A 171 85.79 -53.38 -6.46
CA THR A 171 86.50 -52.32 -7.21
C THR A 171 85.71 -51.03 -7.11
N ALA A 172 86.40 -49.90 -6.88
CA ALA A 172 85.83 -48.56 -6.80
C ALA A 172 85.24 -48.14 -8.18
N ASN A 173 84.05 -48.65 -8.49
CA ASN A 173 83.29 -48.21 -9.64
C ASN A 173 82.30 -47.17 -9.16
N LEU A 174 82.30 -46.01 -9.83
CA LEU A 174 81.33 -44.97 -9.57
C LEU A 174 80.07 -45.29 -10.37
N GLU A 175 78.94 -45.37 -9.69
CA GLU A 175 77.61 -45.56 -10.26
C GLU A 175 76.71 -44.41 -9.82
N SER A 176 75.66 -44.08 -10.57
CA SER A 176 74.77 -42.98 -10.20
C SER A 176 73.31 -43.21 -10.52
N VAL A 177 72.46 -42.60 -9.70
CA VAL A 177 71.02 -42.45 -9.92
C VAL A 177 70.68 -40.98 -10.03
N ASN A 178 69.88 -40.63 -11.04
CA ASN A 178 69.25 -39.33 -11.21
C ASN A 178 67.84 -39.41 -10.62
N ILE A 179 67.46 -38.44 -9.78
CA ILE A 179 66.23 -38.45 -8.99
C ILE A 179 65.49 -37.12 -9.15
N SER A 180 64.20 -37.20 -9.46
CA SER A 180 63.25 -36.09 -9.44
C SER A 180 61.99 -36.52 -8.68
N VAL A 181 61.41 -35.65 -7.85
CA VAL A 181 60.32 -36.01 -6.93
C VAL A 181 59.15 -35.06 -7.06
N SER A 182 57.94 -35.56 -6.86
CA SER A 182 56.68 -34.79 -6.76
C SER A 182 55.89 -35.26 -5.53
N LEU A 183 55.12 -34.36 -4.91
CA LEU A 183 54.27 -34.66 -3.75
C LEU A 183 52.86 -34.09 -3.99
N ASN A 184 51.83 -34.93 -3.88
CA ASN A 184 50.43 -34.54 -4.04
C ASN A 184 49.61 -34.93 -2.80
N ALA A 185 48.65 -34.11 -2.38
CA ALA A 185 47.59 -34.55 -1.46
C ALA A 185 46.60 -35.45 -2.22
N ILE A 186 46.05 -36.49 -1.57
CA ILE A 186 45.35 -37.60 -2.26
C ILE A 186 43.82 -37.45 -2.30
N ASN A 187 43.15 -36.66 -1.45
CA ASN A 187 41.76 -36.19 -1.67
C ASN A 187 41.34 -35.35 -0.45
N LYS A 188 40.83 -34.14 -0.63
CA LYS A 188 40.24 -33.33 0.44
C LYS A 188 38.73 -33.23 0.21
N ALA A 189 37.98 -33.53 1.26
CA ALA A 189 36.52 -33.52 1.22
C ALA A 189 35.95 -32.16 0.75
N PRO A 190 34.83 -32.18 0.01
CA PRO A 190 34.11 -30.96 -0.36
C PRO A 190 33.63 -30.21 0.90
N ASN A 191 33.55 -28.90 0.81
CA ASN A 191 32.97 -28.03 1.82
C ASN A 191 31.55 -27.65 1.39
N ALA A 192 30.56 -28.17 2.10
CA ALA A 192 29.16 -27.81 1.90
C ALA A 192 28.81 -26.58 2.72
N ASP A 193 28.12 -25.62 2.12
CA ASP A 193 27.77 -24.34 2.73
C ASP A 193 26.27 -24.26 3.06
N ASP A 194 25.92 -23.59 4.16
CA ASP A 194 24.53 -23.36 4.52
C ASP A 194 23.85 -22.48 3.46
N ASN A 195 22.61 -22.80 3.09
CA ASN A 195 21.83 -22.00 2.15
C ASN A 195 20.46 -21.65 2.73
N SER A 196 20.00 -20.43 2.45
CA SER A 196 18.71 -19.94 2.90
C SER A 196 17.96 -19.24 1.78
N ALA A 197 16.63 -19.37 1.78
CA ALA A 197 15.73 -18.67 0.87
C ALA A 197 14.44 -18.28 1.60
N THR A 198 13.77 -17.25 1.11
CA THR A 198 12.43 -16.85 1.53
C THR A 198 11.49 -16.98 0.35
N THR A 199 10.27 -17.47 0.58
CA THR A 199 9.29 -17.72 -0.48
C THR A 199 7.87 -17.47 0.02
N ALA A 200 6.96 -17.23 -0.91
CA ALA A 200 5.53 -17.12 -0.66
C ALA A 200 4.92 -18.46 -0.25
N ILE A 201 3.76 -18.42 0.40
CA ILE A 201 2.99 -19.59 0.77
C ILE A 201 2.70 -20.45 -0.47
N ASN A 202 2.75 -21.77 -0.31
CA ASN A 202 2.54 -22.75 -1.39
C ASN A 202 3.54 -22.64 -2.58
N THR A 203 4.58 -21.81 -2.50
CA THR A 203 5.56 -21.63 -3.57
C THR A 203 6.75 -22.58 -3.42
N THR A 204 7.15 -23.17 -4.55
CA THR A 204 8.27 -24.12 -4.60
C THR A 204 9.61 -23.39 -4.60
N THR A 205 10.55 -23.81 -3.75
CA THR A 205 11.89 -23.23 -3.66
C THR A 205 12.95 -24.20 -4.21
N VAL A 206 13.98 -23.68 -4.90
CA VAL A 206 15.06 -24.48 -5.48
C VAL A 206 16.43 -23.94 -5.06
N PHE A 207 17.29 -24.82 -4.53
CA PHE A 207 18.70 -24.55 -4.22
C PHE A 207 19.62 -25.25 -5.21
N ASN A 208 20.63 -24.55 -5.72
CA ASN A 208 21.66 -25.13 -6.60
C ASN A 208 22.93 -25.47 -5.81
N ILE A 209 22.88 -26.62 -5.12
CA ILE A 209 23.91 -27.09 -4.18
C ILE A 209 25.30 -27.15 -4.82
N VAL A 210 25.39 -27.73 -6.02
CA VAL A 210 26.66 -27.93 -6.72
C VAL A 210 27.32 -26.62 -7.19
N SER A 211 26.59 -25.51 -7.20
CA SER A 211 27.14 -24.19 -7.50
C SER A 211 27.51 -23.37 -6.25
N THR A 212 26.88 -23.68 -5.12
CA THR A 212 27.07 -22.95 -3.85
C THR A 212 28.17 -23.59 -3.01
N ASP A 213 28.39 -24.89 -3.15
CA ASP A 213 29.42 -25.63 -2.43
C ASP A 213 30.76 -25.63 -3.17
N SER A 214 31.84 -25.98 -2.45
CA SER A 214 33.19 -25.95 -3.03
C SER A 214 33.99 -27.23 -2.78
N ASP A 215 34.74 -27.63 -3.80
CA ASP A 215 35.77 -28.67 -3.71
C ASP A 215 37.09 -28.09 -4.23
N SER A 216 38.18 -28.30 -3.50
CA SER A 216 39.47 -27.69 -3.78
C SER A 216 40.37 -28.52 -4.70
N ASP A 217 40.01 -29.76 -4.99
CA ASP A 217 40.82 -30.76 -5.67
C ASP A 217 40.01 -31.79 -6.49
N GLY A 218 38.69 -31.71 -6.47
CA GLY A 218 37.78 -32.42 -7.37
C GLY A 218 36.57 -31.58 -7.79
N ASN A 219 35.53 -32.24 -8.28
CA ASN A 219 34.20 -31.68 -8.46
C ASN A 219 33.21 -32.41 -7.55
N ILE A 220 32.17 -31.71 -7.13
CA ILE A 220 31.04 -32.31 -6.42
C ILE A 220 30.21 -33.15 -7.40
N VAL A 221 29.80 -34.35 -7.00
CA VAL A 221 28.96 -35.24 -7.82
C VAL A 221 27.49 -34.97 -7.52
N ASN A 222 26.77 -34.41 -8.49
CA ASN A 222 25.34 -34.05 -8.39
C ASN A 222 24.46 -35.16 -7.80
N SER A 223 24.70 -36.43 -8.17
CA SER A 223 23.90 -37.57 -7.72
C SER A 223 24.17 -38.02 -6.28
N THR A 224 25.01 -37.30 -5.53
CA THR A 224 25.44 -37.66 -4.18
C THR A 224 24.92 -36.72 -3.10
N VAL A 225 24.08 -35.75 -3.47
CA VAL A 225 23.33 -34.94 -2.49
C VAL A 225 22.47 -35.87 -1.65
N ASP A 226 22.81 -35.97 -0.38
CA ASP A 226 22.12 -36.78 0.61
C ASP A 226 21.33 -35.88 1.56
N LEU A 227 20.00 -35.98 1.48
CA LEU A 227 19.04 -35.20 2.26
C LEU A 227 18.70 -35.82 3.62
N ASN A 228 19.30 -36.97 3.99
CA ASN A 228 19.09 -37.58 5.29
C ASN A 228 20.38 -38.21 5.85
N THR A 229 21.25 -37.35 6.36
CA THR A 229 22.57 -37.72 6.92
C THR A 229 22.54 -38.73 8.08
N SER A 230 21.37 -39.02 8.66
CA SER A 230 21.20 -40.01 9.73
C SER A 230 21.00 -41.44 9.22
N THR A 231 20.66 -41.62 7.93
CA THR A 231 20.36 -42.92 7.34
C THR A 231 21.51 -43.36 6.42
N PRO A 232 22.04 -44.60 6.54
CA PRO A 232 23.12 -45.04 5.67
C PRO A 232 22.73 -45.09 4.18
N GLY A 233 23.53 -44.45 3.32
CA GLY A 233 23.33 -44.39 1.87
C GLY A 233 23.06 -42.96 1.40
N ILE A 234 22.71 -42.75 0.12
CA ILE A 234 22.28 -41.44 -0.38
C ILE A 234 20.76 -41.39 -0.43
N GLN A 235 20.13 -40.38 0.17
CA GLN A 235 18.68 -40.15 0.10
C GLN A 235 18.39 -38.88 -0.70
N ASN A 236 17.90 -39.06 -1.93
CA ASN A 236 17.54 -37.95 -2.81
C ASN A 236 16.15 -37.35 -2.49
N THR A 237 15.50 -37.81 -1.43
CA THR A 237 14.20 -37.30 -0.99
C THR A 237 14.11 -37.35 0.54
N ASN A 238 13.49 -36.33 1.14
CA ASN A 238 13.15 -36.33 2.57
C ASN A 238 11.81 -35.62 2.77
N SER A 239 10.91 -36.22 3.55
CA SER A 239 9.61 -35.64 3.88
C SER A 239 9.63 -35.22 5.34
N THR A 240 9.49 -33.92 5.59
CA THR A 240 9.42 -33.35 6.94
C THR A 240 7.98 -32.95 7.27
N THR A 241 7.75 -32.41 8.47
CA THR A 241 6.44 -31.88 8.86
C THR A 241 6.06 -30.62 8.07
N GLU A 242 7.05 -29.91 7.56
CA GLU A 242 6.92 -28.63 6.85
C GLU A 242 6.70 -28.81 5.34
N GLY A 243 7.24 -29.89 4.74
CA GLY A 243 7.09 -30.15 3.32
C GLY A 243 7.96 -31.29 2.79
N ASN A 244 8.05 -31.39 1.47
CA ASN A 244 8.82 -32.42 0.78
C ASN A 244 10.06 -31.85 0.11
N TRP A 245 11.20 -32.50 0.35
CA TRP A 245 12.48 -32.16 -0.23
C TRP A 245 12.88 -33.23 -1.25
N SER A 246 13.41 -32.83 -2.40
CA SER A 246 13.85 -33.76 -3.44
C SER A 246 15.04 -33.21 -4.22
N VAL A 247 15.88 -34.11 -4.76
CA VAL A 247 17.04 -33.75 -5.58
C VAL A 247 16.81 -34.16 -7.04
N ASP A 248 17.05 -33.25 -7.98
CA ASP A 248 17.02 -33.55 -9.41
C ASP A 248 18.36 -34.17 -9.92
N SER A 249 18.43 -34.52 -11.21
CA SER A 249 19.65 -35.09 -11.81
C SER A 249 20.82 -34.10 -11.89
N SER A 250 20.54 -32.81 -11.74
CA SER A 250 21.53 -31.73 -11.76
C SER A 250 22.05 -31.40 -10.36
N GLY A 251 21.54 -32.05 -9.31
CA GLY A 251 21.93 -31.78 -7.92
C GLY A 251 21.20 -30.59 -7.32
N ASN A 252 20.15 -30.08 -7.97
CA ASN A 252 19.31 -29.04 -7.39
C ASN A 252 18.36 -29.65 -6.38
N VAL A 253 18.26 -29.04 -5.21
CA VAL A 253 17.33 -29.44 -4.16
C VAL A 253 16.07 -28.60 -4.27
N THR A 254 14.93 -29.25 -4.44
CA THR A 254 13.61 -28.63 -4.49
C THR A 254 12.88 -28.88 -3.18
N PHE A 255 12.39 -27.82 -2.56
CA PHE A 255 11.45 -27.86 -1.44
C PHE A 255 10.05 -27.48 -1.93
N ILE A 256 9.09 -28.37 -1.69
CA ILE A 256 7.67 -28.14 -1.90
C ILE A 256 7.01 -28.06 -0.52
N PRO A 257 6.58 -26.88 -0.07
CA PRO A 257 5.88 -26.73 1.20
C PRO A 257 4.62 -27.59 1.24
N ASN A 258 4.24 -28.07 2.43
CA ASN A 258 2.88 -28.56 2.62
C ASN A 258 1.89 -27.40 2.44
N SER A 259 0.67 -27.70 1.97
CA SER A 259 -0.36 -26.68 1.78
C SER A 259 -0.54 -25.86 3.05
N ASN A 260 -0.51 -24.54 2.90
CA ASN A 260 -0.70 -23.55 3.96
C ASN A 260 0.37 -23.56 5.06
N PHE A 261 1.55 -24.13 4.80
CA PHE A 261 2.67 -24.06 5.73
C PHE A 261 3.25 -22.63 5.76
N LEU A 262 3.35 -22.05 6.96
CA LEU A 262 4.03 -20.79 7.23
C LEU A 262 5.16 -21.01 8.25
N GLY A 263 6.28 -20.32 8.05
CA GLY A 263 7.44 -20.41 8.94
C GLY A 263 8.67 -21.07 8.29
N ALA A 264 9.64 -21.41 9.13
CA ALA A 264 10.93 -21.92 8.66
C ALA A 264 10.96 -23.45 8.56
N ALA A 265 11.27 -23.97 7.38
CA ALA A 265 11.61 -25.36 7.15
C ALA A 265 13.13 -25.51 7.07
N THR A 266 13.71 -26.44 7.84
CA THR A 266 15.16 -26.69 7.84
C THR A 266 15.49 -28.14 7.55
N LEU A 267 16.56 -28.37 6.79
CA LEU A 267 17.03 -29.72 6.48
C LEU A 267 18.56 -29.77 6.35
N ASN A 268 19.18 -30.76 7.00
CA ASN A 268 20.62 -31.02 6.86
C ASN A 268 20.92 -31.88 5.63
N TYR A 269 22.01 -31.56 4.92
CA TYR A 269 22.49 -32.33 3.78
C TYR A 269 24.01 -32.53 3.78
N THR A 270 24.47 -33.49 2.97
CA THR A 270 25.89 -33.70 2.63
C THR A 270 26.04 -34.03 1.15
N VAL A 271 27.23 -33.80 0.59
CA VAL A 271 27.60 -34.16 -0.79
C VAL A 271 28.93 -34.93 -0.83
N ASN A 272 29.16 -35.68 -1.91
CA ASN A 272 30.44 -36.34 -2.16
C ASN A 272 31.14 -35.78 -3.41
N ASP A 273 32.47 -35.87 -3.42
CA ASP A 273 33.29 -35.52 -4.58
C ASP A 273 33.40 -36.63 -5.64
N ASP A 274 33.94 -36.27 -6.81
CA ASP A 274 34.19 -37.12 -7.97
C ASP A 274 35.61 -37.72 -7.99
N TYR A 275 36.32 -37.64 -6.86
CA TYR A 275 37.76 -37.81 -6.85
C TYR A 275 38.21 -39.14 -7.47
N SER A 276 38.94 -39.03 -8.59
CA SER A 276 39.50 -40.19 -9.30
C SER A 276 40.92 -39.91 -9.79
N LEU A 277 41.91 -40.37 -9.02
CA LEU A 277 43.29 -40.46 -9.49
C LEU A 277 43.83 -41.88 -9.26
N ASP A 278 44.52 -42.39 -10.28
CA ASP A 278 45.17 -43.72 -10.32
C ASP A 278 44.25 -44.97 -10.26
N GLY A 279 42.97 -44.85 -10.63
CA GLY A 279 42.05 -45.99 -10.72
C GLY A 279 41.48 -46.47 -9.37
N ASN A 280 41.70 -45.72 -8.29
CA ASN A 280 40.96 -45.84 -7.04
C ASN A 280 40.01 -44.64 -6.92
N SER A 281 38.70 -44.90 -6.90
CA SER A 281 37.64 -43.93 -6.64
C SER A 281 37.20 -44.10 -5.19
N VAL A 282 37.77 -43.32 -4.28
CA VAL A 282 37.28 -43.27 -2.88
C VAL A 282 36.74 -41.86 -2.67
N PRO A 283 35.43 -41.63 -2.94
CA PRO A 283 34.80 -40.35 -2.72
C PRO A 283 34.91 -39.94 -1.25
N ALA A 284 35.11 -38.65 -0.98
CA ALA A 284 34.98 -38.09 0.37
C ALA A 284 33.64 -37.36 0.52
N THR A 285 33.06 -37.44 1.73
CA THR A 285 31.81 -36.77 2.09
C THR A 285 32.11 -35.44 2.76
N SER A 286 31.33 -34.42 2.42
CA SER A 286 31.44 -33.07 2.98
C SER A 286 31.16 -33.00 4.49
N ASN A 287 31.43 -31.85 5.10
CA ASN A 287 30.75 -31.47 6.34
C ASN A 287 29.22 -31.44 6.12
N PRO A 288 28.41 -31.67 7.16
CA PRO A 288 26.98 -31.36 7.11
C PRO A 288 26.77 -29.86 6.93
N ALA A 289 25.79 -29.50 6.11
CA ALA A 289 25.29 -28.14 5.91
C ALA A 289 23.76 -28.11 5.97
N THR A 290 23.17 -26.93 6.11
CA THR A 290 21.75 -26.72 6.38
C THR A 290 21.10 -25.94 5.24
N LEU A 291 19.95 -26.43 4.77
CA LEU A 291 19.02 -25.68 3.93
C LEU A 291 17.93 -25.10 4.80
N THR A 292 17.63 -23.81 4.62
CA THR A 292 16.54 -23.11 5.32
C THR A 292 15.62 -22.44 4.31
N VAL A 293 14.33 -22.78 4.33
CA VAL A 293 13.30 -22.05 3.58
C VAL A 293 12.36 -21.39 4.58
N THR A 294 12.24 -20.07 4.53
CA THR A 294 11.24 -19.32 5.28
C THR A 294 10.05 -19.07 4.37
N VAL A 295 8.90 -19.65 4.70
CA VAL A 295 7.65 -19.43 3.97
C VAL A 295 6.87 -18.31 4.65
N LEU A 296 6.57 -17.26 3.91
CA LEU A 296 5.83 -16.07 4.35
C LEU A 296 4.47 -15.99 3.63
N PRO A 297 3.51 -15.21 4.17
CA PRO A 297 2.27 -14.87 3.47
C PRO A 297 2.49 -14.21 2.09
N ASP A 298 1.47 -14.35 1.25
CA ASP A 298 1.26 -13.80 -0.10
C ASP A 298 -0.26 -13.86 -0.26
N ASN A 299 -0.92 -12.79 0.16
CA ASN A 299 -2.33 -12.77 0.52
C ASN A 299 -3.25 -12.81 -0.71
N ASP A 300 -2.86 -12.12 -1.77
CA ASP A 300 -3.55 -11.99 -3.05
C ASP A 300 -3.08 -12.99 -4.13
N GLY A 301 -1.96 -13.67 -3.90
CA GLY A 301 -1.42 -14.71 -4.77
C GLY A 301 -0.74 -14.16 -6.03
N ASP A 302 -0.25 -12.93 -6.02
CA ASP A 302 0.44 -12.30 -7.14
C ASP A 302 1.92 -12.74 -7.27
N GLY A 303 2.45 -13.37 -6.22
CA GLY A 303 3.82 -13.88 -6.12
C GLY A 303 4.83 -12.88 -5.55
N ILE A 304 4.38 -11.71 -5.14
CA ILE A 304 5.02 -10.76 -4.24
C ILE A 304 4.67 -11.18 -2.81
N LEU A 305 5.49 -10.80 -1.83
CA LEU A 305 5.24 -11.18 -0.43
C LEU A 305 4.63 -9.98 0.26
N ASP A 306 3.65 -10.16 1.16
CA ASP A 306 3.04 -9.07 1.93
C ASP A 306 4.07 -8.13 2.60
N THR A 307 5.28 -8.64 2.90
CA THR A 307 6.39 -7.84 3.47
C THR A 307 7.09 -6.87 2.49
N VAL A 308 6.71 -6.87 1.23
CA VAL A 308 7.23 -6.00 0.16
C VAL A 308 6.14 -5.60 -0.84
N ASP A 309 4.94 -6.16 -0.70
CA ASP A 309 3.75 -5.70 -1.40
C ASP A 309 3.32 -4.32 -0.86
N GLU A 310 2.77 -3.50 -1.73
CA GLU A 310 2.19 -2.20 -1.40
C GLU A 310 0.64 -2.21 -1.48
N ASP A 311 0.03 -3.32 -1.93
CA ASP A 311 -1.41 -3.55 -2.15
C ASP A 311 -1.73 -5.05 -1.93
N ASP A 312 -1.91 -5.46 -0.67
CA ASP A 312 -1.95 -6.86 -0.19
C ASP A 312 -3.18 -7.67 -0.66
N ASP A 313 -4.23 -7.02 -1.15
CA ASP A 313 -5.42 -7.65 -1.72
C ASP A 313 -5.64 -7.35 -3.21
N ASN A 314 -4.81 -6.51 -3.82
CA ASN A 314 -4.81 -6.21 -5.25
C ASN A 314 -6.13 -5.56 -5.71
N ASP A 315 -6.74 -4.73 -4.87
CA ASP A 315 -7.95 -3.96 -5.18
C ASP A 315 -7.62 -2.59 -5.85
N GLY A 316 -6.33 -2.22 -5.89
CA GLY A 316 -5.83 -0.99 -6.49
C GLY A 316 -5.74 0.20 -5.55
N ILE A 317 -6.11 0.04 -4.28
CA ILE A 317 -5.80 0.94 -3.17
C ILE A 317 -4.48 0.48 -2.56
N LEU A 318 -3.76 1.39 -1.89
CA LEU A 318 -2.48 1.02 -1.27
C LEU A 318 -2.71 0.74 0.21
N ASP A 319 -2.10 -0.30 0.76
CA ASP A 319 -2.10 -0.64 2.19
C ASP A 319 -1.91 0.60 3.08
N ALA A 320 -1.02 1.51 2.67
CA ALA A 320 -0.70 2.71 3.42
C ALA A 320 -1.90 3.66 3.64
N ILE A 321 -2.92 3.58 2.79
CA ILE A 321 -4.17 4.35 2.84
C ILE A 321 -5.17 3.62 3.74
N GLU A 322 -5.32 2.31 3.58
CA GLU A 322 -6.34 1.43 4.20
C GLU A 322 -6.00 1.08 5.64
N LEU A 323 -4.70 0.95 5.94
CA LEU A 323 -4.27 0.73 7.30
C LEU A 323 -4.60 1.91 8.25
N GLY A 324 -4.99 3.08 7.73
CA GLY A 324 -5.56 4.19 8.48
C GLY A 324 -4.69 4.78 9.61
N THR A 325 -5.30 5.60 10.48
CA THR A 325 -4.68 6.02 11.75
C THR A 325 -5.20 5.19 12.91
N CYS A 326 -4.32 4.71 13.78
CA CYS A 326 -4.68 3.93 14.96
C CYS A 326 -5.81 4.59 15.78
N ASN A 327 -6.97 3.92 15.85
CA ASN A 327 -8.18 4.41 16.51
C ASN A 327 -8.15 4.21 18.05
N THR A 328 -7.31 3.30 18.58
CA THR A 328 -7.10 3.08 20.02
C THR A 328 -5.71 2.49 20.36
N ASN A 329 -5.08 2.91 21.47
CA ASN A 329 -3.80 2.34 21.96
C ASN A 329 -4.04 0.94 22.59
N ASN A 330 -3.78 -0.18 21.90
CA ASN A 330 -4.27 -1.48 22.39
C ASN A 330 -3.25 -2.60 22.67
N SER A 331 -1.94 -2.40 22.54
CA SER A 331 -0.97 -3.43 22.92
C SER A 331 0.29 -2.93 23.61
N THR A 332 0.69 -3.65 24.66
CA THR A 332 1.94 -3.41 25.38
C THR A 332 2.69 -4.73 25.57
N LEU A 333 3.90 -4.83 25.00
CA LEU A 333 4.88 -5.83 25.42
C LEU A 333 5.54 -5.35 26.71
N ASN A 334 5.11 -5.92 27.84
CA ASN A 334 5.73 -5.70 29.13
C ASN A 334 6.68 -6.87 29.44
N TRP A 335 7.98 -6.58 29.53
CA TRP A 335 9.02 -7.57 29.74
C TRP A 335 8.82 -8.43 30.99
N ASP A 336 8.35 -7.84 32.09
CA ASP A 336 8.18 -8.53 33.38
C ASP A 336 6.92 -9.42 33.43
N ASN A 337 5.97 -9.18 32.52
CA ASN A 337 4.82 -10.06 32.36
C ASN A 337 5.20 -11.34 31.60
N GLU A 338 6.10 -11.22 30.62
CA GLU A 338 6.47 -12.32 29.72
C GLU A 338 7.65 -13.15 30.25
N TYR A 339 8.49 -12.57 31.10
CA TYR A 339 9.71 -13.21 31.60
C TYR A 339 9.93 -12.96 33.10
N ILE A 340 10.68 -13.85 33.73
CA ILE A 340 11.05 -13.71 35.14
C ILE A 340 12.11 -12.60 35.29
N GLU A 341 11.71 -11.53 35.95
CA GLU A 341 12.57 -10.41 36.34
C GLU A 341 13.69 -10.86 37.30
N GLY A 342 14.91 -10.40 37.04
CA GLY A 342 16.08 -10.68 37.86
C GLY A 342 16.26 -9.83 39.11
N GLY A 343 15.53 -8.72 39.26
CA GLY A 343 15.87 -7.67 40.22
C GLY A 343 17.21 -6.97 39.90
N ASN A 344 17.78 -6.26 40.87
CA ASN A 344 18.84 -5.26 40.65
C ASN A 344 20.27 -5.83 40.44
N SER A 345 20.43 -7.00 39.80
CA SER A 345 21.73 -7.60 39.51
C SER A 345 21.82 -8.04 38.06
N PHE A 346 22.97 -7.77 37.42
CA PHE A 346 23.22 -8.11 36.01
C PHE A 346 23.09 -9.60 35.68
N THR A 347 23.40 -10.46 36.65
CA THR A 347 23.44 -11.92 36.48
C THR A 347 22.10 -12.60 36.75
N SER A 348 21.05 -11.86 37.13
CA SER A 348 19.75 -12.42 37.49
C SER A 348 18.70 -12.10 36.42
N GLY A 349 17.68 -12.95 36.33
CA GLY A 349 16.58 -12.85 35.36
C GLY A 349 16.70 -13.88 34.23
N GLN A 350 15.69 -13.91 33.35
CA GLN A 350 15.68 -14.76 32.17
C GLN A 350 16.30 -14.06 30.95
N ASP A 351 17.01 -14.82 30.10
CA ASP A 351 17.37 -14.37 28.74
C ASP A 351 16.14 -14.61 27.83
N PRO A 352 15.54 -13.54 27.27
CA PRO A 352 14.37 -13.68 26.40
C PRO A 352 14.57 -14.67 25.26
N ILE A 353 15.74 -14.63 24.63
CA ILE A 353 16.04 -15.40 23.42
C ILE A 353 16.28 -16.88 23.74
N ALA A 354 16.84 -17.19 24.92
CA ALA A 354 17.07 -18.57 25.34
C ALA A 354 15.81 -19.22 25.95
N THR A 355 14.89 -18.42 26.48
CA THR A 355 13.74 -18.91 27.26
C THR A 355 12.48 -19.00 26.43
N ASN A 356 12.10 -17.90 25.75
CA ASN A 356 10.94 -17.85 24.88
C ASN A 356 11.19 -16.82 23.76
N PRO A 357 11.81 -17.23 22.65
CA PRO A 357 12.15 -16.32 21.55
C PRO A 357 10.95 -15.95 20.67
N SER A 358 9.75 -16.48 20.93
CA SER A 358 8.55 -16.14 20.17
C SER A 358 7.40 -15.83 21.12
N LEU A 359 7.00 -14.57 21.19
CA LEU A 359 5.90 -14.08 22.03
C LEU A 359 4.63 -13.91 21.20
N THR A 360 3.50 -13.77 21.88
CA THR A 360 2.24 -13.35 21.25
C THR A 360 1.59 -12.31 22.15
N ILE A 361 1.53 -11.07 21.69
CA ILE A 361 0.95 -9.94 22.44
C ILE A 361 -0.32 -9.53 21.73
N ASN A 362 -1.46 -9.80 22.37
CA ASN A 362 -2.80 -9.50 21.85
C ASN A 362 -3.04 -9.96 20.40
N GLY A 363 -2.47 -11.11 20.00
CA GLY A 363 -2.60 -11.67 18.64
C GLY A 363 -1.35 -11.50 17.77
N THR A 364 -0.58 -10.42 17.95
CA THR A 364 0.67 -10.20 17.19
C THR A 364 1.78 -11.10 17.72
N LYS A 365 2.37 -11.93 16.87
CA LYS A 365 3.55 -12.72 17.26
C LYS A 365 4.81 -11.90 17.08
N ILE A 366 5.70 -11.95 18.08
CA ILE A 366 6.98 -11.24 18.07
C ILE A 366 8.09 -12.27 18.18
N LYS A 367 8.95 -12.35 17.17
CA LYS A 367 10.11 -13.23 17.14
C LYS A 367 11.36 -12.44 17.48
N LEU A 368 12.07 -12.90 18.51
CA LEU A 368 13.28 -12.30 19.03
C LEU A 368 14.49 -13.07 18.54
N SER A 369 15.45 -12.37 17.96
CA SER A 369 16.75 -12.96 17.62
C SER A 369 17.90 -12.01 17.93
N ARG A 370 19.13 -12.54 17.92
CA ARG A 370 20.32 -11.78 18.28
C ARG A 370 21.52 -12.28 17.51
N THR A 371 22.29 -11.33 16.98
CA THR A 371 23.59 -11.58 16.36
C THR A 371 24.66 -10.72 17.00
N THR A 372 25.89 -11.22 17.02
CA THR A 372 27.04 -10.52 17.60
C THR A 372 28.21 -10.53 16.63
N THR A 373 28.93 -9.41 16.54
CA THR A 373 30.11 -9.28 15.69
C THR A 373 31.30 -8.82 16.51
N GLY A 374 32.46 -9.46 16.30
CA GLY A 374 33.70 -9.18 17.01
C GLY A 374 33.83 -9.92 18.36
N THR A 375 34.86 -9.57 19.14
CA THR A 375 35.08 -10.18 20.46
C THR A 375 34.35 -9.35 21.53
N LEU A 376 33.42 -10.00 22.23
CA LEU A 376 32.60 -9.42 23.29
C LEU A 376 32.90 -10.19 24.60
N ASN A 377 33.21 -9.51 25.70
CA ASN A 377 33.95 -10.17 26.79
C ASN A 377 33.10 -11.06 27.73
N THR A 378 31.80 -10.80 27.95
CA THR A 378 30.94 -11.58 28.90
C THR A 378 29.42 -11.38 28.73
N GLN A 379 28.89 -11.09 27.53
CA GLN A 379 27.54 -10.52 27.38
C GLN A 379 26.39 -11.30 28.06
N GLU A 380 25.76 -10.68 29.05
CA GLU A 380 24.55 -11.14 29.72
C GLU A 380 23.37 -10.32 29.21
N TYR A 381 22.40 -11.01 28.62
CA TYR A 381 21.16 -10.44 28.09
C TYR A 381 20.03 -10.95 28.96
N ARG A 382 19.35 -10.06 29.70
CA ARG A 382 18.42 -10.46 30.76
C ARG A 382 17.26 -9.49 30.89
N ILE A 383 16.12 -9.98 31.38
CA ILE A 383 15.04 -9.13 31.88
C ILE A 383 15.36 -8.73 33.33
N ASN A 384 15.66 -7.45 33.55
CA ASN A 384 15.91 -6.88 34.87
C ASN A 384 15.73 -5.36 34.91
N ASP A 385 15.57 -4.85 36.13
CA ASP A 385 15.38 -3.43 36.44
C ASP A 385 16.68 -2.78 36.96
N PHE A 386 17.82 -3.09 36.35
CA PHE A 386 19.10 -2.54 36.83
C PHE A 386 19.21 -1.02 36.61
N TYR A 387 18.77 -0.54 35.45
CA TYR A 387 18.90 0.86 35.02
C TYR A 387 17.67 1.72 35.32
N THR A 388 16.55 1.08 35.62
CA THR A 388 15.24 1.72 35.69
C THR A 388 14.36 0.93 36.65
N THR A 389 13.29 1.53 37.16
CA THR A 389 12.23 0.80 37.89
C THR A 389 11.09 0.36 36.98
N ASN A 390 11.36 0.30 35.67
CA ASN A 390 10.39 -0.04 34.64
C ASN A 390 10.86 -1.31 33.93
N PRO A 391 9.94 -2.19 33.53
CA PRO A 391 10.27 -3.44 32.86
C PRO A 391 11.20 -3.20 31.66
N SER A 392 12.36 -3.86 31.65
CA SER A 392 13.34 -3.67 30.57
C SER A 392 14.11 -4.93 30.19
N TYR A 393 14.40 -5.06 28.89
CA TYR A 393 15.37 -6.00 28.35
C TYR A 393 16.76 -5.37 28.37
N THR A 394 17.57 -5.81 29.33
CA THR A 394 18.92 -5.30 29.57
C THR A 394 19.95 -5.97 28.66
N LEU A 395 20.74 -5.14 27.99
CA LEU A 395 21.84 -5.51 27.12
C LEU A 395 23.16 -5.11 27.76
N LEU A 396 23.91 -6.09 28.27
CA LEU A 396 25.22 -5.84 28.86
C LEU A 396 26.34 -6.16 27.87
N GLN A 397 27.17 -5.18 27.54
CA GLN A 397 28.28 -5.33 26.63
C GLN A 397 29.60 -4.82 27.23
N SER A 398 30.66 -5.60 26.99
CA SER A 398 32.04 -5.15 27.03
C SER A 398 32.65 -5.42 25.67
N SER A 399 33.17 -4.38 25.02
CA SER A 399 33.67 -4.49 23.65
C SER A 399 35.05 -3.87 23.44
N VAL A 400 35.79 -4.46 22.49
CA VAL A 400 36.89 -3.78 21.78
C VAL A 400 36.30 -2.96 20.63
N THR A 401 37.08 -2.02 20.10
CA THR A 401 36.66 -1.13 18.99
C THR A 401 35.98 -1.91 17.84
N ASN A 402 34.80 -1.45 17.41
CA ASN A 402 33.97 -1.98 16.32
C ASN A 402 33.20 -3.30 16.56
N SER A 403 33.21 -3.87 17.77
CA SER A 403 32.29 -4.99 18.08
C SER A 403 30.88 -4.46 18.43
N TYR A 404 29.84 -5.20 18.04
CA TYR A 404 28.43 -4.82 18.29
C TYR A 404 27.53 -6.03 18.49
N SER A 405 26.37 -5.82 19.12
CA SER A 405 25.25 -6.75 19.15
C SER A 405 24.04 -6.16 18.42
N ILE A 406 23.36 -6.98 17.62
CA ILE A 406 22.07 -6.63 16.99
C ILE A 406 21.00 -7.47 17.66
N HIS A 407 19.96 -6.82 18.14
CA HIS A 407 18.77 -7.43 18.72
C HIS A 407 17.60 -7.16 17.80
N THR A 408 17.04 -8.21 17.24
CA THR A 408 15.99 -8.14 16.22
C THR A 408 14.65 -8.52 16.85
N PHE A 409 13.65 -7.69 16.62
CA PHE A 409 12.25 -7.97 16.92
C PHE A 409 11.50 -7.96 15.59
N GLU A 410 11.02 -9.13 15.20
CA GLU A 410 10.28 -9.36 13.94
C GLU A 410 8.83 -9.63 14.31
N PHE A 411 7.91 -8.83 13.76
CA PHE A 411 6.48 -8.92 14.01
C PHE A 411 5.83 -9.70 12.87
N THR A 412 5.02 -10.71 13.17
CA THR A 412 4.34 -11.48 12.10
C THR A 412 3.25 -10.69 11.43
N GLU A 413 2.61 -9.79 12.19
CA GLU A 413 1.70 -8.77 11.68
C GLU A 413 2.39 -7.42 11.92
N ALA A 414 2.34 -6.51 10.96
CA ALA A 414 2.92 -5.19 11.15
C ALA A 414 2.23 -4.44 12.31
N ILE A 415 2.98 -3.58 12.99
CA ILE A 415 2.46 -2.81 14.13
C ILE A 415 2.60 -1.31 13.89
N TYR A 416 1.65 -0.51 14.38
CA TYR A 416 1.68 0.95 14.22
C TYR A 416 1.97 1.68 15.54
N ASN A 417 2.47 2.91 15.42
CA ASN A 417 2.71 3.80 16.57
C ASN A 417 3.67 3.20 17.61
N LEU A 418 4.65 2.41 17.16
CA LEU A 418 5.59 1.71 18.05
C LEU A 418 6.38 2.73 18.89
N GLY A 419 6.14 2.71 20.20
CA GLY A 419 6.79 3.57 21.18
C GLY A 419 7.47 2.76 22.28
N PHE A 420 8.68 3.16 22.66
CA PHE A 420 9.47 2.53 23.71
C PHE A 420 10.56 3.48 24.21
N THR A 421 11.20 3.14 25.32
CA THR A 421 12.34 3.91 25.85
C THR A 421 13.59 3.06 25.85
N ILE A 422 14.72 3.63 25.43
CA ILE A 422 16.04 3.07 25.68
C ILE A 422 16.62 3.81 26.89
N TYR A 423 16.83 3.08 27.96
CA TYR A 423 17.37 3.57 29.23
C TYR A 423 18.89 3.54 29.22
N ASP A 424 19.48 4.55 29.87
CA ASP A 424 20.93 4.66 30.13
C ASP A 424 21.80 4.71 28.86
N LEU A 425 21.39 5.50 27.86
CA LEU A 425 22.20 5.78 26.67
C LEU A 425 23.13 6.97 26.91
N ASP A 426 24.27 6.73 27.54
CA ASP A 426 25.12 7.77 28.12
C ASP A 426 26.58 7.72 27.62
N LYS A 427 27.43 8.56 28.22
CA LYS A 427 28.88 8.50 28.03
C LYS A 427 29.60 8.37 29.36
N ASP A 428 30.30 7.26 29.48
CA ASP A 428 31.19 6.96 30.58
C ASP A 428 32.67 7.19 30.25
N ILE A 429 33.55 6.97 31.24
CA ILE A 429 34.98 7.32 31.17
C ILE A 429 35.71 6.66 29.98
N ASN A 430 35.30 5.48 29.54
CA ASN A 430 35.93 4.72 28.44
C ASN A 430 34.93 3.95 27.55
N PHE A 431 33.64 4.25 27.69
CA PHE A 431 32.58 3.63 26.92
C PHE A 431 31.55 4.71 26.60
N THR A 432 31.24 4.85 25.33
CA THR A 432 30.20 5.78 24.89
C THR A 432 29.15 4.94 24.20
N ASP A 433 27.93 4.94 24.74
CA ASP A 433 26.85 4.17 24.16
C ASP A 433 26.47 4.73 22.80
N ASN A 434 26.33 3.82 21.85
CA ASN A 434 25.85 4.12 20.53
C ASN A 434 24.82 3.07 20.14
N VAL A 435 23.60 3.55 19.90
CA VAL A 435 22.48 2.74 19.42
C VAL A 435 22.09 3.20 18.04
N GLN A 436 21.96 2.26 17.12
CA GLN A 436 21.35 2.49 15.81
C GLN A 436 20.07 1.67 15.73
N LEU A 437 18.97 2.31 15.32
CA LEU A 437 17.69 1.66 15.06
C LEU A 437 17.51 1.48 13.54
N VAL A 438 17.38 0.23 13.10
CA VAL A 438 16.94 -0.08 11.73
C VAL A 438 15.47 -0.49 11.83
N ILE A 439 14.59 0.39 11.39
CA ILE A 439 13.14 0.21 11.45
C ILE A 439 12.69 -0.18 10.05
N THR A 440 12.28 -1.42 9.86
CA THR A 440 11.76 -1.93 8.59
C THR A 440 10.25 -1.79 8.61
N LYS A 441 9.69 -1.09 7.63
CA LYS A 441 8.26 -0.96 7.47
C LYS A 441 7.64 -2.24 6.90
N ILE A 442 6.31 -2.27 6.80
CA ILE A 442 5.60 -3.36 6.12
C ILE A 442 6.08 -3.53 4.67
N ASP A 443 6.27 -2.44 3.91
CA ASP A 443 6.82 -2.38 2.54
C ASP A 443 8.32 -2.78 2.38
N GLY A 444 8.96 -3.26 3.44
CA GLY A 444 10.39 -3.61 3.46
C GLY A 444 11.38 -2.43 3.44
N THR A 445 10.91 -1.19 3.26
CA THR A 445 11.76 0.01 3.28
C THR A 445 12.15 0.39 4.72
N THR A 446 13.25 1.15 4.85
CA THR A 446 13.70 1.64 6.16
C THR A 446 13.03 2.96 6.51
N HIS A 447 12.31 3.01 7.63
CA HIS A 447 11.75 4.24 8.17
C HIS A 447 12.83 5.12 8.81
N THR A 448 12.86 6.40 8.45
CA THR A 448 13.74 7.41 9.07
C THR A 448 12.93 8.22 10.08
N LEU A 449 13.35 8.17 11.36
CA LEU A 449 12.68 8.87 12.44
C LEU A 449 12.69 10.38 12.23
N THR A 450 11.53 10.99 12.36
CA THR A 450 11.32 12.43 12.41
C THR A 450 11.53 12.97 13.82
N VAL A 451 11.75 14.27 13.95
CA VAL A 451 11.97 14.94 15.24
C VAL A 451 10.77 14.85 16.20
N SER A 452 9.57 14.54 15.70
CA SER A 452 8.37 14.31 16.50
C SER A 452 8.29 12.91 17.09
N GLU A 453 9.05 11.95 16.56
CA GLU A 453 8.97 10.54 16.94
C GLU A 453 10.00 10.15 18.00
N TYR A 454 10.89 11.06 18.38
CA TYR A 454 11.85 10.81 19.45
C TYR A 454 12.09 12.02 20.35
N ILE A 455 12.47 11.76 21.60
CA ILE A 455 12.90 12.76 22.57
C ILE A 455 14.30 12.38 23.04
N LEU A 456 15.23 13.33 22.92
CA LEU A 456 16.62 13.19 23.38
C LEU A 456 16.77 13.79 24.78
N ASN A 457 17.31 13.02 25.72
CA ASN A 457 17.65 13.48 27.06
C ASN A 457 19.15 13.22 27.31
N GLY A 458 20.02 13.98 26.65
CA GLY A 458 21.48 13.79 26.79
C GLY A 458 22.11 12.90 25.72
N GLN A 459 21.42 12.67 24.59
CA GLN A 459 21.95 11.98 23.42
C GLN A 459 22.16 12.96 22.26
N THR A 460 23.02 12.59 21.32
CA THR A 460 23.15 13.24 20.01
C THR A 460 22.63 12.31 18.93
N HIS A 461 21.74 12.82 18.08
CA HIS A 461 21.28 12.11 16.89
C HIS A 461 22.26 12.36 15.73
N THR A 462 22.76 11.27 15.16
CA THR A 462 23.68 11.18 14.03
C THR A 462 23.03 10.32 12.93
N SER A 463 23.45 10.53 11.68
CA SER A 463 22.83 9.96 10.46
C SER A 463 22.57 8.43 10.49
N PRO A 464 21.53 7.96 9.79
CA PRO A 464 20.12 8.04 10.18
C PRO A 464 19.83 7.10 11.37
N ASN A 465 18.90 7.50 12.24
CA ASN A 465 18.43 6.77 13.43
C ASN A 465 19.54 6.28 14.38
N THR A 466 20.68 6.97 14.41
CA THR A 466 21.83 6.61 15.25
C THR A 466 21.96 7.61 16.39
N PHE A 467 21.85 7.13 17.63
CA PHE A 467 21.89 7.94 18.84
C PHE A 467 23.14 7.62 19.64
N THR A 468 23.88 8.65 20.02
CA THR A 468 25.12 8.54 20.80
C THR A 468 24.97 9.29 22.11
N GLY A 469 25.28 8.63 23.23
CA GLY A 469 25.22 9.24 24.55
C GLY A 469 26.20 10.42 24.70
N THR A 470 25.82 11.42 25.50
CA THR A 470 26.65 12.59 25.80
C THR A 470 26.70 12.90 27.30
N GLY A 471 27.91 12.93 27.86
CA GLY A 471 28.12 13.16 29.30
C GLY A 471 27.75 11.96 30.18
N SER A 472 28.15 12.02 31.46
CA SER A 472 27.89 10.99 32.48
C SER A 472 26.62 11.30 33.29
N ASP A 473 25.47 11.42 32.62
CA ASP A 473 24.20 11.77 33.25
C ASP A 473 23.38 10.52 33.55
N THR A 474 22.92 10.36 34.79
CA THR A 474 22.22 9.16 35.29
C THR A 474 20.80 8.97 34.73
N ASN A 475 20.35 9.86 33.84
CA ASN A 475 19.00 9.91 33.29
C ASN A 475 19.00 9.99 31.76
N ALA A 476 20.05 9.48 31.11
CA ALA A 476 20.28 9.61 29.68
C ALA A 476 19.36 8.69 28.84
N ASN A 477 18.06 8.96 28.81
CA ASN A 477 17.07 8.10 28.14
C ASN A 477 16.69 8.63 26.75
N LEU A 478 16.75 7.76 25.74
CA LEU A 478 16.14 7.99 24.43
C LEU A 478 14.70 7.50 24.47
N ILE A 479 13.73 8.39 24.23
CA ILE A 479 12.32 7.99 24.14
C ILE A 479 11.93 7.98 22.67
N ILE A 480 11.40 6.87 22.19
CA ILE A 480 10.71 6.76 20.91
C ILE A 480 9.21 6.94 21.21
N SER A 481 8.65 8.06 20.76
CA SER A 481 7.33 8.58 21.15
C SER A 481 6.18 8.06 20.27
N GLY A 482 6.41 6.95 19.57
CA GLY A 482 5.45 6.34 18.64
C GLY A 482 5.84 6.60 17.19
N ILE A 483 6.35 5.57 16.52
CA ILE A 483 6.72 5.58 15.10
C ILE A 483 5.45 5.64 14.26
N LYS A 484 5.29 6.70 13.46
CA LYS A 484 4.13 6.94 12.58
C LYS A 484 4.24 6.18 11.28
N ALA A 485 4.48 4.87 11.40
CA ALA A 485 4.54 3.93 10.30
C ALA A 485 4.21 2.52 10.80
N TRP A 486 3.70 1.68 9.91
CA TRP A 486 3.56 0.25 10.14
C TRP A 486 4.92 -0.43 10.06
N VAL A 487 5.32 -1.11 11.14
CA VAL A 487 6.65 -1.68 11.34
C VAL A 487 6.56 -3.20 11.37
N SER A 488 7.27 -3.86 10.46
CA SER A 488 7.40 -5.33 10.40
C SER A 488 8.59 -5.84 11.19
N LYS A 489 9.64 -5.02 11.35
CA LYS A 489 10.86 -5.40 12.08
C LYS A 489 11.60 -4.20 12.65
N ILE A 490 12.15 -4.35 13.85
CA ILE A 490 13.11 -3.39 14.41
C ILE A 490 14.39 -4.10 14.84
N ASP A 491 15.52 -3.64 14.32
CA ASP A 491 16.86 -4.02 14.77
C ASP A 491 17.41 -2.92 15.68
N VAL A 492 17.76 -3.30 16.90
CA VAL A 492 18.49 -2.45 17.86
C VAL A 492 19.95 -2.87 17.86
N LEU A 493 20.78 -2.08 17.18
CA LEU A 493 22.22 -2.29 17.14
C LEU A 493 22.88 -1.50 18.26
N PHE A 494 23.57 -2.18 19.17
CA PHE A 494 24.29 -1.58 20.29
C PHE A 494 25.81 -1.79 20.16
N LYS A 495 26.59 -0.71 20.31
CA LYS A 495 28.06 -0.75 20.28
C LYS A 495 28.71 0.33 21.13
N ASN A 496 29.98 0.11 21.47
CA ASN A 496 30.87 1.14 21.98
C ASN A 496 31.57 1.85 20.82
N VAL A 497 31.60 3.18 20.84
CA VAL A 497 32.38 3.99 19.87
C VAL A 497 33.78 4.39 20.36
N ASP A 498 34.12 4.10 21.62
CA ASP A 498 35.46 4.35 22.16
C ASP A 498 36.46 3.24 21.83
N THR A 499 37.75 3.61 21.78
CA THR A 499 38.84 2.70 21.34
C THR A 499 39.47 1.86 22.46
N THR A 500 39.03 2.05 23.70
CA THR A 500 39.61 1.42 24.89
C THR A 500 38.61 0.47 25.54
N PRO A 501 38.95 -0.81 25.79
CA PRO A 501 38.08 -1.72 26.51
C PRO A 501 37.82 -1.21 27.94
N SER A 502 36.56 -1.14 28.35
CA SER A 502 36.14 -0.79 29.70
C SER A 502 35.55 -2.01 30.44
N ASN A 503 35.05 -1.79 31.66
CA ASN A 503 34.16 -2.71 32.39
C ASN A 503 32.86 -2.99 31.60
N ASN A 504 31.92 -3.78 32.12
CA ASN A 504 30.61 -4.00 31.47
C ASN A 504 29.75 -2.73 31.56
N HIS A 505 29.21 -2.29 30.42
CA HIS A 505 28.24 -1.18 30.25
C HIS A 505 27.00 -1.73 29.58
N GLY A 506 25.86 -1.08 29.72
CA GLY A 506 24.64 -1.63 29.16
C GLY A 506 23.50 -0.64 29.12
N ILE A 507 22.52 -1.00 28.31
CA ILE A 507 21.30 -0.24 28.08
C ILE A 507 20.11 -1.12 28.45
N GLY A 508 18.98 -0.50 28.79
CA GLY A 508 17.70 -1.19 28.94
C GLY A 508 16.76 -0.85 27.79
N ILE A 509 16.26 -1.83 27.04
CA ILE A 509 15.14 -1.62 26.11
C ILE A 509 13.85 -1.77 26.91
N GLY A 510 13.11 -0.68 27.09
CA GLY A 510 11.84 -0.65 27.80
C GLY A 510 10.72 -1.38 27.07
N SER A 511 9.54 -1.39 27.69
CA SER A 511 8.34 -2.01 27.12
C SER A 511 7.94 -1.37 25.79
N PHE A 512 7.48 -2.19 24.83
CA PHE A 512 6.94 -1.69 23.57
C PHE A 512 5.46 -1.40 23.72
N ASN A 513 5.01 -0.25 23.24
CA ASN A 513 3.61 0.11 23.10
C ASN A 513 3.32 0.30 21.63
N PHE A 514 2.25 -0.32 21.14
CA PHE A 514 1.92 -0.30 19.72
C PHE A 514 0.43 -0.60 19.51
N CYS A 515 -0.05 -0.27 18.32
CA CYS A 515 -1.36 -0.68 17.83
C CYS A 515 -1.17 -1.96 17.00
N ASN A 516 -2.05 -2.93 17.23
CA ASN A 516 -1.95 -4.29 16.70
C ASN A 516 -3.20 -4.75 15.93
N THR A 517 -4.21 -3.88 15.85
CA THR A 517 -5.37 -4.03 14.96
C THR A 517 -5.20 -2.99 13.87
N PRO A 518 -4.98 -3.40 12.63
CA PRO A 518 -5.23 -2.56 11.46
C PRO A 518 -6.70 -2.12 11.42
N LEU A 519 -7.04 -1.19 10.52
CA LEU A 519 -8.45 -0.85 10.29
C LEU A 519 -9.22 -2.10 9.84
N ASP A 520 -10.45 -2.23 10.32
CA ASP A 520 -11.38 -3.35 10.09
C ASP A 520 -12.78 -2.71 10.19
N THR A 521 -13.25 -2.20 9.05
CA THR A 521 -14.37 -1.26 8.96
C THR A 521 -15.70 -1.93 9.27
N ASP A 522 -15.94 -3.14 8.77
CA ASP A 522 -17.16 -3.91 9.03
C ASP A 522 -17.10 -4.81 10.30
N ASN A 523 -15.92 -4.97 10.90
CA ASN A 523 -15.63 -5.83 12.06
C ASN A 523 -15.87 -7.33 11.80
N ASP A 524 -15.70 -7.83 10.58
CA ASP A 524 -15.78 -9.26 10.28
C ASP A 524 -14.50 -10.03 10.66
N GLY A 525 -13.42 -9.29 10.95
CA GLY A 525 -12.13 -9.82 11.35
C GLY A 525 -11.11 -9.93 10.21
N THR A 526 -11.45 -9.50 9.01
CA THR A 526 -10.56 -9.24 7.88
C THR A 526 -10.18 -7.76 7.91
N PRO A 527 -8.89 -7.43 8.02
CA PRO A 527 -8.48 -6.03 7.95
C PRO A 527 -8.71 -5.43 6.56
N ASP A 528 -8.97 -4.12 6.49
CA ASP A 528 -9.33 -3.42 5.24
C ASP A 528 -8.32 -3.64 4.10
N TYR A 529 -7.01 -3.49 4.35
CA TYR A 529 -5.93 -3.78 3.37
C TYR A 529 -5.80 -5.25 2.92
N LYS A 530 -6.74 -6.11 3.34
CA LYS A 530 -6.85 -7.53 3.00
C LYS A 530 -8.28 -7.88 2.61
N ASP A 531 -9.17 -6.90 2.54
CA ASP A 531 -10.59 -7.08 2.31
C ASP A 531 -10.99 -6.37 1.02
N LEU A 532 -11.67 -7.10 0.16
CA LEU A 532 -12.10 -6.59 -1.14
C LEU A 532 -13.44 -5.85 -1.09
N ASP A 533 -14.07 -5.77 0.09
CA ASP A 533 -15.38 -5.15 0.41
C ASP A 533 -15.35 -4.76 1.90
N SER A 534 -14.47 -3.81 2.29
CA SER A 534 -14.07 -3.49 3.66
C SER A 534 -15.22 -3.08 4.60
N ASP A 535 -16.30 -2.52 4.05
CA ASP A 535 -17.50 -2.15 4.80
C ASP A 535 -18.68 -3.14 4.61
N ASN A 536 -18.48 -4.16 3.77
CA ASN A 536 -19.38 -5.28 3.49
C ASN A 536 -20.76 -4.81 3.03
N ASP A 537 -20.77 -3.71 2.30
CA ASP A 537 -21.98 -3.07 1.79
C ASP A 537 -22.50 -3.74 0.51
N GLY A 538 -21.66 -4.59 -0.11
CA GLY A 538 -21.91 -5.26 -1.37
C GLY A 538 -21.23 -4.61 -2.57
N CYS A 539 -20.27 -3.72 -2.34
CA CYS A 539 -19.38 -3.18 -3.35
C CYS A 539 -17.92 -3.43 -3.03
N SER A 540 -17.11 -3.62 -4.08
CA SER A 540 -15.68 -3.69 -3.88
C SER A 540 -15.03 -2.33 -3.67
N ASP A 541 -14.07 -2.28 -2.76
CA ASP A 541 -13.16 -1.16 -2.48
C ASP A 541 -12.54 -0.58 -3.76
N ALA A 542 -12.09 -1.45 -4.67
CA ALA A 542 -11.60 -1.09 -6.00
C ALA A 542 -12.56 -0.19 -6.82
N LEU A 543 -13.87 -0.46 -6.72
CA LEU A 543 -14.89 0.30 -7.42
C LEU A 543 -15.18 1.62 -6.69
N GLU A 544 -15.24 1.59 -5.37
CA GLU A 544 -15.43 2.79 -4.53
C GLU A 544 -14.28 3.80 -4.68
N ALA A 545 -13.04 3.32 -4.77
CA ALA A 545 -11.87 4.14 -5.00
C ALA A 545 -11.74 4.63 -6.46
N GLY A 546 -12.65 4.22 -7.35
CA GLY A 546 -12.65 4.59 -8.77
C GLY A 546 -11.49 3.99 -9.56
N THR A 547 -10.85 2.92 -9.06
CA THR A 547 -9.73 2.25 -9.74
C THR A 547 -10.24 1.30 -10.84
N THR A 548 -11.49 0.85 -10.73
CA THR A 548 -12.19 0.03 -11.73
C THR A 548 -13.61 0.54 -12.03
N THR A 549 -14.23 0.00 -13.08
CA THR A 549 -15.68 0.15 -13.33
C THR A 549 -16.42 -1.18 -13.16
N ASN A 550 -15.79 -2.17 -12.53
CA ASN A 550 -16.32 -3.51 -12.39
C ASN A 550 -17.13 -3.66 -11.09
N GLN A 551 -18.44 -3.89 -11.23
CA GLN A 551 -19.41 -4.02 -10.13
C GLN A 551 -19.40 -5.38 -9.43
N THR A 552 -18.26 -6.08 -9.43
CA THR A 552 -18.16 -7.34 -8.68
C THR A 552 -17.88 -6.98 -7.23
N THR A 553 -18.71 -7.44 -6.29
CA THR A 553 -18.61 -7.16 -4.83
C THR A 553 -17.20 -7.31 -4.25
N ASN A 554 -16.41 -8.26 -4.76
CA ASN A 554 -15.04 -8.50 -4.28
C ASN A 554 -14.11 -8.50 -5.49
N TYR A 555 -14.10 -7.38 -6.22
CA TYR A 555 -13.29 -7.25 -7.42
C TYR A 555 -11.81 -7.12 -7.04
N GLN A 556 -11.04 -8.11 -7.47
CA GLN A 556 -9.59 -8.10 -7.40
C GLN A 556 -9.00 -7.95 -8.81
N PHE A 557 -7.97 -7.14 -8.96
CA PHE A 557 -7.22 -7.07 -10.21
C PHE A 557 -6.47 -8.39 -10.48
N PRO A 558 -6.24 -8.75 -11.75
CA PRO A 558 -5.53 -9.99 -12.04
C PRO A 558 -4.09 -9.97 -11.46
N SER A 559 -3.77 -10.95 -10.60
CA SER A 559 -2.47 -11.08 -9.91
C SER A 559 -1.25 -11.27 -10.85
N ASN A 560 -1.47 -11.31 -12.17
CA ASN A 560 -0.40 -11.35 -13.18
C ASN A 560 -0.16 -9.99 -13.88
N ASP A 561 -0.87 -8.94 -13.47
CA ASP A 561 -0.79 -7.58 -14.03
C ASP A 561 -0.45 -6.53 -12.95
N VAL A 562 0.52 -6.90 -12.11
CA VAL A 562 1.04 -6.10 -11.00
C VAL A 562 2.40 -5.48 -11.33
N SER A 563 2.76 -4.45 -10.59
CA SER A 563 4.06 -3.79 -10.66
C SER A 563 5.13 -4.60 -9.93
N SER A 564 6.35 -4.06 -9.80
CA SER A 564 7.39 -4.72 -8.98
C SER A 564 7.15 -4.62 -7.47
N THR A 565 6.16 -3.82 -7.06
CA THR A 565 5.74 -3.62 -5.67
C THR A 565 4.33 -4.13 -5.42
N GLY A 566 3.82 -5.04 -6.27
CA GLY A 566 2.50 -5.67 -6.12
C GLY A 566 1.30 -4.81 -6.56
N VAL A 567 1.43 -3.49 -6.61
CA VAL A 567 0.34 -2.61 -7.10
C VAL A 567 -0.11 -2.93 -8.55
N PRO A 568 -1.43 -3.07 -8.84
CA PRO A 568 -1.97 -3.29 -10.18
C PRO A 568 -1.54 -2.21 -11.17
N ASN A 569 -1.00 -2.62 -12.32
CA ASN A 569 -0.51 -1.68 -13.36
C ASN A 569 -1.63 -0.79 -13.93
N THR A 570 -2.88 -1.27 -13.90
CA THR A 570 -4.07 -0.53 -14.35
C THR A 570 -4.52 0.52 -13.35
N ALA A 571 -4.31 0.29 -12.04
CA ALA A 571 -4.67 1.21 -10.96
C ALA A 571 -3.58 2.28 -10.74
N ALA A 572 -2.30 1.97 -10.98
CA ALA A 572 -1.16 2.87 -10.74
C ALA A 572 -1.14 4.20 -11.54
N SER A 573 -2.17 4.50 -12.33
CA SER A 573 -2.30 5.74 -13.12
C SER A 573 -3.36 6.74 -12.59
N SER A 574 -4.21 6.32 -11.65
CA SER A 574 -5.14 7.19 -10.91
C SER A 574 -4.47 7.76 -9.66
N ASN A 575 -4.85 8.96 -9.24
CA ASN A 575 -4.44 9.47 -7.94
C ASN A 575 -5.26 8.72 -6.88
N ASN A 576 -4.69 7.65 -6.30
CA ASN A 576 -5.32 6.81 -5.28
C ASN A 576 -5.57 7.63 -4.00
N THR A 577 -6.68 8.36 -3.95
CA THR A 577 -7.10 9.18 -2.79
C THR A 577 -8.43 8.73 -2.20
N GLY A 578 -8.90 7.52 -2.52
CA GLY A 578 -10.13 6.96 -1.95
C GLY A 578 -10.02 6.86 -0.45
N ALA A 579 -10.93 7.51 0.26
CA ALA A 579 -11.15 7.33 1.69
C ALA A 579 -12.35 6.40 1.85
N PHE A 580 -12.16 5.30 2.58
CA PHE A 580 -13.19 4.32 2.93
C PHE A 580 -14.39 5.02 3.57
N GLN A 581 -15.59 4.76 3.03
CA GLN A 581 -16.84 5.35 3.52
C GLN A 581 -17.35 4.59 4.75
N ASP A 582 -18.14 5.30 5.55
CA ASP A 582 -18.78 4.83 6.78
C ASP A 582 -19.71 3.63 6.47
N PRO A 583 -19.78 2.57 7.31
CA PRO A 583 -20.73 1.44 7.16
C PRO A 583 -22.23 1.85 7.14
N ASN A 584 -22.54 3.15 7.22
CA ASN A 584 -23.87 3.72 7.01
C ASN A 584 -24.07 4.35 5.61
N VAL A 585 -23.05 4.38 4.75
CA VAL A 585 -23.10 4.93 3.39
C VAL A 585 -22.92 3.77 2.43
N LYS A 586 -24.01 3.38 1.77
CA LYS A 586 -23.93 2.47 0.61
C LYS A 586 -23.78 3.30 -0.64
N SER A 587 -22.79 3.02 -1.49
CA SER A 587 -23.00 3.19 -2.94
C SER A 587 -21.79 2.77 -3.77
N CYS A 588 -22.07 1.98 -4.80
CA CYS A 588 -21.19 1.86 -5.97
C CYS A 588 -21.95 2.16 -7.24
N ASN A 589 -22.19 3.45 -7.47
CA ASN A 589 -23.27 4.04 -8.23
C ASN A 589 -24.60 4.03 -7.47
N CYS A 590 -25.21 5.22 -7.44
CA CYS A 590 -26.66 5.39 -7.37
C CYS A 590 -27.33 4.20 -8.09
N PRO A 591 -28.11 3.33 -7.42
CA PRO A 591 -28.39 1.99 -7.92
C PRO A 591 -29.27 1.92 -9.18
N PHE A 592 -29.59 3.07 -9.78
CA PHE A 592 -30.50 3.22 -10.90
C PHE A 592 -29.77 4.06 -11.95
N ALA A 593 -29.50 3.46 -13.11
CA ALA A 593 -29.02 4.17 -14.31
C ALA A 593 -30.14 4.20 -15.36
N SER A 594 -31.38 4.30 -14.88
CA SER A 594 -32.60 4.35 -15.69
C SER A 594 -33.67 5.26 -15.12
N GLY A 595 -33.39 5.94 -14.00
CA GLY A 595 -34.26 6.92 -13.41
C GLY A 595 -34.35 8.18 -14.26
N ILE A 596 -35.14 9.13 -13.77
CA ILE A 596 -35.14 10.49 -14.27
C ILE A 596 -33.92 11.15 -13.65
N ASP A 597 -33.12 11.77 -14.52
CA ASP A 597 -31.97 12.63 -14.21
C ASP A 597 -32.41 13.99 -14.75
N THR A 598 -32.99 14.79 -13.86
CA THR A 598 -33.78 15.97 -14.19
C THR A 598 -32.89 17.00 -14.82
N ASP A 599 -31.71 17.29 -14.28
CA ASP A 599 -30.76 18.27 -14.81
C ASP A 599 -29.72 17.71 -15.82
N ASN A 600 -29.68 16.39 -15.96
CA ASN A 600 -28.84 15.66 -16.91
C ASN A 600 -27.33 15.78 -16.62
N ASP A 601 -26.93 15.89 -15.35
CA ASP A 601 -25.53 15.94 -14.91
C ASP A 601 -24.86 14.55 -14.79
N GLY A 602 -25.68 13.48 -14.86
CA GLY A 602 -25.26 12.09 -14.75
C GLY A 602 -25.50 11.44 -13.39
N ILE A 603 -26.19 12.12 -12.47
CA ILE A 603 -26.68 11.64 -11.18
C ILE A 603 -28.22 11.59 -11.27
N ASP A 604 -28.83 10.43 -10.97
CA ASP A 604 -30.30 10.31 -10.99
C ASP A 604 -30.91 11.05 -9.76
N ASP A 605 -32.06 11.71 -9.92
CA ASP A 605 -32.80 12.51 -8.89
C ASP A 605 -32.97 11.80 -7.53
N VAL A 606 -32.96 10.46 -7.52
CA VAL A 606 -33.09 9.68 -6.27
C VAL A 606 -31.86 9.81 -5.37
N CYS A 607 -30.72 10.16 -5.97
CA CYS A 607 -29.42 10.25 -5.32
C CYS A 607 -28.84 11.66 -5.42
N ASP A 608 -29.40 12.53 -6.24
CA ASP A 608 -29.05 13.94 -6.27
C ASP A 608 -29.55 14.65 -4.99
N LEU A 609 -28.80 15.65 -4.53
CA LEU A 609 -29.20 16.50 -3.40
C LEU A 609 -29.78 17.85 -3.87
N ASP A 610 -29.76 18.13 -5.18
CA ASP A 610 -30.08 19.38 -5.86
C ASP A 610 -30.56 19.04 -7.30
N ASP A 611 -31.80 18.54 -7.44
CA ASP A 611 -32.32 17.87 -8.66
C ASP A 611 -32.35 18.76 -9.93
N ASP A 612 -32.27 20.09 -9.79
CA ASP A 612 -32.23 21.04 -10.90
C ASP A 612 -30.91 21.82 -11.03
N ASN A 613 -29.95 21.51 -10.14
CA ASN A 613 -28.59 22.02 -10.15
C ASN A 613 -28.51 23.55 -10.10
N ASP A 614 -29.40 24.18 -9.34
CA ASP A 614 -29.46 25.62 -9.13
C ASP A 614 -28.61 26.07 -7.92
N GLY A 615 -28.17 25.13 -7.07
CA GLY A 615 -27.34 25.39 -5.90
C GLY A 615 -28.12 25.51 -4.61
N ILE A 616 -29.43 25.29 -4.62
CA ILE A 616 -30.31 25.13 -3.48
C ILE A 616 -30.60 23.63 -3.32
N LEU A 617 -30.46 23.12 -2.10
CA LEU A 617 -30.74 21.71 -1.86
C LEU A 617 -32.25 21.44 -1.89
N ASP A 618 -32.63 20.27 -2.41
CA ASP A 618 -33.98 19.69 -2.34
C ASP A 618 -34.59 19.79 -0.94
N SER A 619 -33.76 19.56 0.08
CA SER A 619 -34.18 19.60 1.50
C SER A 619 -34.53 21.00 2.02
N ASN A 620 -34.13 22.04 1.31
CA ASN A 620 -34.43 23.45 1.58
C ASN A 620 -35.63 23.95 0.76
N GLU A 621 -35.91 23.34 -0.40
CA GLU A 621 -37.06 23.66 -1.26
C GLU A 621 -38.29 22.84 -0.86
N CYS A 622 -38.06 21.62 -0.34
CA CYS A 622 -39.10 20.69 0.07
C CYS A 622 -39.24 20.57 1.59
N THR A 623 -40.44 20.22 2.05
CA THR A 623 -40.75 20.01 3.47
C THR A 623 -40.75 18.53 3.85
N ILE A 624 -40.11 18.17 4.97
CA ILE A 624 -40.05 16.78 5.44
C ILE A 624 -41.43 16.28 5.91
N LEU A 625 -41.83 15.12 5.40
CA LEU A 625 -43.02 14.40 5.84
C LEU A 625 -42.76 13.51 7.05
N SER A 626 -43.70 13.56 7.99
CA SER A 626 -43.69 12.73 9.19
C SER A 626 -44.98 11.90 9.34
N PHE A 627 -44.82 10.59 9.45
CA PHE A 627 -45.91 9.68 9.80
C PHE A 627 -46.25 9.78 11.29
N GLN A 628 -47.52 9.98 11.61
CA GLN A 628 -47.99 10.17 12.99
C GLN A 628 -48.30 8.83 13.66
N THR A 629 -47.84 8.62 14.89
CA THR A 629 -48.12 7.40 15.68
C THR A 629 -49.30 7.57 16.64
N GLY A 630 -49.94 6.46 17.02
CA GLY A 630 -51.14 6.43 17.86
C GLY A 630 -52.45 6.74 17.12
N ILE A 631 -52.45 6.70 15.77
CA ILE A 631 -53.61 7.03 14.94
C ILE A 631 -54.53 5.82 14.79
N ASN A 632 -55.81 5.97 15.14
CA ASN A 632 -56.77 4.87 15.10
C ASN A 632 -57.56 4.84 13.77
N PRO A 633 -57.86 3.66 13.22
CA PRO A 633 -58.67 3.54 12.02
C PRO A 633 -60.11 3.98 12.31
N THR A 634 -60.67 4.81 11.43
CA THR A 634 -62.09 5.14 11.41
C THR A 634 -62.78 4.34 10.30
N PRO A 635 -63.69 3.40 10.65
CA PRO A 635 -64.37 2.59 9.65
C PRO A 635 -65.42 3.39 8.87
N ILE A 636 -65.48 3.20 7.55
CA ILE A 636 -66.51 3.79 6.70
C ILE A 636 -67.64 2.80 6.41
N ASN A 637 -68.86 3.34 6.29
CA ASN A 637 -70.06 2.58 5.88
C ASN A 637 -70.36 1.35 6.76
N GLY A 638 -70.02 1.42 8.05
CA GLY A 638 -70.29 0.35 9.00
C GLY A 638 -69.30 -0.83 8.94
N ALA A 639 -68.13 -0.63 8.34
CA ALA A 639 -67.02 -1.58 8.42
C ALA A 639 -66.63 -1.87 9.88
N THR A 640 -66.09 -3.05 10.12
CA THR A 640 -65.60 -3.47 11.45
C THR A 640 -64.10 -3.67 11.39
N THR A 641 -63.38 -3.11 12.36
CA THR A 641 -61.92 -3.31 12.50
C THR A 641 -61.59 -4.77 12.80
N ASN A 642 -62.39 -5.42 13.65
CA ASN A 642 -62.29 -6.85 13.94
C ASN A 642 -62.89 -7.67 12.80
N ASN A 643 -62.10 -8.58 12.22
CA ASN A 643 -62.49 -9.39 11.07
C ASN A 643 -62.98 -8.55 9.88
N ALA A 644 -62.15 -7.60 9.44
CA ALA A 644 -62.46 -6.75 8.29
C ALA A 644 -62.75 -7.60 7.03
N GLN A 645 -63.73 -7.16 6.23
CA GLN A 645 -64.19 -7.85 5.04
C GLN A 645 -63.67 -7.19 3.76
N VAL A 646 -63.66 -7.94 2.66
CA VAL A 646 -63.34 -7.39 1.33
C VAL A 646 -64.29 -6.23 1.00
N GLY A 647 -63.74 -5.12 0.52
CA GLY A 647 -64.42 -3.86 0.25
C GLY A 647 -64.64 -2.97 1.48
N ASN A 648 -64.13 -3.36 2.67
CA ASN A 648 -64.12 -2.46 3.83
C ASN A 648 -63.05 -1.37 3.64
N VAL A 649 -63.44 -0.13 3.95
CA VAL A 649 -62.59 1.05 3.86
C VAL A 649 -62.42 1.64 5.25
N PHE A 650 -61.18 1.97 5.59
CA PHE A 650 -60.77 2.61 6.82
C PHE A 650 -60.01 3.88 6.44
N PHE A 651 -60.13 4.92 7.26
CA PHE A 651 -59.24 6.07 7.13
C PHE A 651 -58.58 6.42 8.45
N TYR A 652 -57.38 6.95 8.35
CA TYR A 652 -56.55 7.40 9.45
C TYR A 652 -56.42 8.91 9.30
N SER A 653 -57.02 9.64 10.24
CA SER A 653 -57.08 11.10 10.12
C SER A 653 -55.77 11.73 10.54
N ASN A 654 -55.27 12.68 9.74
CA ASN A 654 -53.99 13.36 9.92
C ASN A 654 -52.85 12.37 10.14
N ALA A 655 -52.79 11.34 9.29
CA ALA A 655 -51.80 10.28 9.40
C ALA A 655 -50.41 10.76 8.97
N ILE A 656 -50.35 11.78 8.12
CA ILE A 656 -49.11 12.37 7.60
C ILE A 656 -49.14 13.88 7.89
N SER A 657 -48.03 14.45 8.36
CA SER A 657 -47.84 15.87 8.65
C SER A 657 -46.55 16.39 8.02
N ASP A 658 -46.61 17.57 7.41
CA ASP A 658 -45.48 18.33 6.86
C ASP A 658 -44.76 19.23 7.89
N GLY A 659 -45.28 19.28 9.12
CA GLY A 659 -44.76 20.14 10.19
C GLY A 659 -45.21 21.61 10.12
N ASN A 660 -45.82 22.05 9.02
CA ASN A 660 -46.24 23.44 8.73
C ASN A 660 -47.77 23.64 8.70
N ALA A 661 -48.51 22.70 9.30
CA ALA A 661 -49.97 22.69 9.52
C ALA A 661 -50.83 22.05 8.42
N LEU A 662 -50.26 21.61 7.30
CA LEU A 662 -50.97 20.72 6.39
C LEU A 662 -50.87 19.28 6.91
N ASN A 663 -52.00 18.60 6.88
CA ASN A 663 -52.09 17.20 7.27
C ASN A 663 -52.78 16.45 6.14
N TYR A 664 -52.42 15.18 5.96
CA TYR A 664 -53.05 14.29 5.01
C TYR A 664 -53.66 13.09 5.73
N ASP A 665 -54.79 12.61 5.21
CA ASP A 665 -55.41 11.38 5.69
C ASP A 665 -54.87 10.20 4.88
N LEU A 666 -54.78 9.04 5.52
CA LEU A 666 -54.52 7.78 4.81
C LEU A 666 -55.80 6.97 4.69
N ARG A 667 -56.08 6.49 3.49
CA ARG A 667 -57.19 5.60 3.18
C ARG A 667 -56.68 4.18 2.97
N LEU A 668 -57.26 3.21 3.65
CA LEU A 668 -56.97 1.78 3.51
C LEU A 668 -58.21 1.02 3.05
N GLU A 669 -58.10 0.26 1.96
CA GLU A 669 -59.18 -0.60 1.44
C GLU A 669 -58.75 -2.06 1.33
N ILE A 670 -59.57 -2.97 1.86
CA ILE A 670 -59.32 -4.42 1.76
C ILE A 670 -59.79 -4.93 0.41
N LEU A 671 -58.88 -5.42 -0.44
CA LEU A 671 -59.17 -5.86 -1.79
C LEU A 671 -59.44 -7.37 -1.89
N SER A 672 -58.62 -8.17 -1.22
CA SER A 672 -58.79 -9.63 -1.21
C SER A 672 -58.21 -10.24 0.06
N LYS A 673 -58.73 -11.40 0.48
CA LYS A 673 -58.20 -12.16 1.63
C LYS A 673 -58.69 -13.61 1.59
N ASN A 674 -57.94 -14.52 2.21
CA ASN A 674 -58.40 -15.89 2.48
C ASN A 674 -58.44 -16.23 3.99
N HIS A 675 -58.12 -15.27 4.86
CA HIS A 675 -58.11 -15.42 6.31
C HIS A 675 -58.87 -14.29 7.03
N ALA A 676 -59.11 -14.46 8.33
CA ALA A 676 -59.62 -13.39 9.18
C ALA A 676 -58.51 -12.35 9.42
N ILE A 677 -58.87 -11.06 9.39
CA ILE A 677 -57.90 -9.96 9.58
C ILE A 677 -58.45 -8.92 10.55
N GLU A 678 -57.59 -8.25 11.29
CA GLU A 678 -57.93 -7.11 12.13
C GLU A 678 -57.13 -5.88 11.69
N VAL A 679 -57.80 -4.74 11.56
CA VAL A 679 -57.17 -3.45 11.21
C VAL A 679 -57.08 -2.61 12.47
N THR A 680 -55.86 -2.25 12.89
CA THR A 680 -55.60 -1.54 14.16
C THR A 680 -54.96 -0.17 13.93
N SER A 681 -54.49 0.47 15.01
CA SER A 681 -53.78 1.75 14.91
C SER A 681 -52.55 1.66 14.01
N ASP A 682 -52.08 2.82 13.55
CA ASP A 682 -50.81 2.95 12.82
C ASP A 682 -50.77 2.09 11.55
N VAL A 683 -51.91 2.05 10.84
CA VAL A 683 -52.09 1.32 9.56
C VAL A 683 -51.63 -0.14 9.66
N THR A 684 -51.79 -0.75 10.83
CA THR A 684 -51.39 -2.14 11.09
C THR A 684 -52.50 -3.12 10.71
N ILE A 685 -52.15 -4.18 9.99
CA ILE A 685 -53.02 -5.32 9.69
C ILE A 685 -52.53 -6.55 10.44
N LYS A 686 -53.45 -7.16 11.20
CA LYS A 686 -53.19 -8.36 11.99
C LYS A 686 -53.91 -9.57 11.41
N MET A 687 -53.29 -10.74 11.49
CA MET A 687 -53.87 -12.04 11.20
C MET A 687 -53.91 -12.90 12.47
N PRO A 688 -55.06 -12.98 13.16
CA PRO A 688 -55.19 -13.80 14.35
C PRO A 688 -55.34 -15.30 14.00
N ASN A 689 -54.82 -16.15 14.87
CA ASN A 689 -54.96 -17.62 14.83
C ASN A 689 -54.50 -18.27 13.51
N HIS A 690 -53.23 -18.06 13.12
CA HIS A 690 -52.65 -18.67 11.92
C HIS A 690 -52.72 -20.19 11.95
N VAL A 691 -53.13 -20.78 10.83
CA VAL A 691 -53.17 -22.24 10.63
C VAL A 691 -51.94 -22.71 9.85
N ALA A 692 -51.23 -23.68 10.42
CA ALA A 692 -50.04 -24.28 9.82
C ALA A 692 -50.25 -24.68 8.35
N ASN A 693 -49.38 -24.18 7.47
CA ASN A 693 -49.32 -24.43 6.03
C ASN A 693 -50.54 -23.94 5.22
N ALA A 694 -51.33 -23.01 5.74
CA ALA A 694 -52.56 -22.55 5.08
C ALA A 694 -52.36 -21.47 3.99
N ASN A 695 -51.16 -20.92 3.82
CA ASN A 695 -50.85 -19.81 2.89
C ASN A 695 -51.88 -18.67 3.03
N GLU A 696 -51.97 -18.10 4.22
CA GLU A 696 -52.94 -17.06 4.54
C GLU A 696 -52.46 -15.72 3.96
N TYR A 697 -53.36 -14.90 3.42
CA TYR A 697 -53.03 -13.58 2.88
C TYR A 697 -54.18 -12.58 2.96
N VAL A 698 -53.79 -11.32 2.81
CA VAL A 698 -54.63 -10.16 2.51
C VAL A 698 -53.92 -9.28 1.49
N THR A 699 -54.66 -8.72 0.54
CA THR A 699 -54.21 -7.61 -0.29
C THR A 699 -55.05 -6.38 0.01
N TYR A 700 -54.41 -5.23 0.08
CA TYR A 700 -55.03 -3.97 0.50
C TYR A 700 -54.41 -2.80 -0.23
N ASN A 701 -55.22 -1.79 -0.54
CA ASN A 701 -54.75 -0.54 -1.15
C ASN A 701 -54.62 0.53 -0.07
N VAL A 702 -53.50 1.25 -0.08
CA VAL A 702 -53.26 2.43 0.75
C VAL A 702 -53.17 3.63 -0.18
N ALA A 703 -53.91 4.70 0.12
CA ALA A 703 -53.96 5.91 -0.67
C ALA A 703 -53.84 7.17 0.21
N VAL A 704 -53.16 8.19 -0.29
CA VAL A 704 -53.05 9.51 0.33
C VAL A 704 -54.15 10.42 -0.20
N VAL A 705 -54.83 11.11 0.70
CA VAL A 705 -55.94 12.00 0.38
C VAL A 705 -55.91 13.26 1.24
N GLU A 706 -56.53 14.34 0.76
CA GLU A 706 -56.66 15.59 1.52
C GLU A 706 -57.30 15.32 2.89
N ALA A 707 -56.78 15.94 3.95
CA ALA A 707 -57.32 15.79 5.30
C ALA A 707 -58.82 16.14 5.37
N GLY A 708 -59.61 15.23 5.92
CA GLY A 708 -61.06 15.37 6.08
C GLY A 708 -61.87 15.13 4.80
N SER A 709 -61.25 14.79 3.67
CA SER A 709 -61.96 14.52 2.41
C SER A 709 -62.74 13.19 2.41
N VAL A 710 -62.35 12.27 3.30
CA VAL A 710 -62.91 10.93 3.39
C VAL A 710 -64.15 10.91 4.30
N THR A 711 -65.32 10.63 3.72
CA THR A 711 -66.60 10.58 4.46
C THR A 711 -67.46 9.38 4.02
N ASN A 712 -68.55 9.08 4.75
CA ASN A 712 -69.52 8.05 4.33
C ASN A 712 -70.13 8.31 2.94
N THR A 713 -70.16 9.57 2.49
CA THR A 713 -70.66 9.96 1.15
C THR A 713 -69.56 10.14 0.12
N THR A 714 -68.30 10.28 0.55
CA THR A 714 -67.09 10.38 -0.29
C THR A 714 -66.03 9.36 0.19
N PRO A 715 -66.27 8.04 0.04
CA PRO A 715 -65.40 7.02 0.63
C PRO A 715 -63.98 6.96 0.04
N ASN A 716 -63.76 7.61 -1.10
CA ASN A 716 -62.48 7.62 -1.81
C ASN A 716 -61.64 8.86 -1.50
N GLY A 717 -62.18 9.85 -0.79
CA GLY A 717 -61.49 11.13 -0.57
C GLY A 717 -61.17 11.88 -1.86
N ILE A 718 -60.36 12.93 -1.73
CA ILE A 718 -59.71 13.64 -2.84
C ILE A 718 -58.25 13.19 -2.85
N PRO A 719 -57.78 12.49 -3.90
CA PRO A 719 -56.40 12.00 -3.98
C PRO A 719 -55.37 13.12 -3.93
N VAL A 720 -54.26 12.86 -3.24
CA VAL A 720 -53.07 13.72 -3.21
C VAL A 720 -51.89 12.92 -3.72
N THR A 721 -51.03 13.54 -4.53
CA THR A 721 -49.74 12.97 -4.94
C THR A 721 -48.65 13.57 -4.06
N LEU A 722 -47.82 12.71 -3.49
CA LEU A 722 -46.61 13.09 -2.74
C LEU A 722 -45.39 12.78 -3.59
N THR A 723 -44.35 13.61 -3.55
CA THR A 723 -43.10 13.41 -4.31
C THR A 723 -42.00 12.83 -3.43
N ASN A 724 -41.02 12.13 -4.01
CA ASN A 724 -39.85 11.56 -3.31
C ASN A 724 -40.21 10.88 -1.97
N VAL A 725 -41.16 9.94 -2.05
CA VAL A 725 -41.69 9.20 -0.90
C VAL A 725 -41.16 7.78 -0.84
N THR A 726 -40.66 7.40 0.32
CA THR A 726 -40.40 6.02 0.71
C THR A 726 -41.57 5.47 1.49
N THR A 727 -42.10 4.32 1.05
CA THR A 727 -43.05 3.53 1.84
C THR A 727 -42.39 2.27 2.34
N GLY A 728 -42.81 1.77 3.50
CA GLY A 728 -42.34 0.49 4.01
C GLY A 728 -43.46 -0.38 4.53
N ASN A 729 -43.39 -1.68 4.21
CA ASN A 729 -44.14 -2.72 4.89
C ASN A 729 -43.21 -3.38 5.91
N TYR A 730 -43.35 -2.99 7.16
CA TYR A 730 -42.48 -3.40 8.25
C TYR A 730 -43.09 -4.57 9.05
N ASP A 731 -42.20 -5.38 9.63
CA ASP A 731 -42.47 -6.54 10.49
C ASP A 731 -42.92 -7.82 9.72
N ILE A 732 -41.91 -8.61 9.32
CA ILE A 732 -42.03 -9.99 8.82
C ILE A 732 -41.71 -11.03 9.94
N ASP A 733 -41.68 -10.66 11.23
CA ASP A 733 -41.70 -11.63 12.32
C ASP A 733 -42.10 -11.09 13.71
N ALA A 734 -43.11 -11.71 14.33
CA ALA A 734 -43.26 -11.63 15.77
C ALA A 734 -43.71 -12.92 16.49
N SER A 735 -42.88 -13.24 17.47
CA SER A 735 -43.06 -14.08 18.67
C SER A 735 -42.68 -15.57 18.58
N GLY A 736 -41.45 -15.85 19.04
CA GLY A 736 -41.10 -17.04 19.81
C GLY A 736 -40.83 -18.31 19.01
N GLY A 737 -39.62 -18.42 18.44
CA GLY A 737 -38.92 -19.70 18.20
C GLY A 737 -39.66 -20.76 17.36
N GLN A 738 -40.45 -20.33 16.37
CA GLN A 738 -41.24 -21.22 15.52
C GLN A 738 -41.07 -20.83 14.04
N ASN A 739 -40.96 -21.81 13.15
CA ASN A 739 -40.74 -21.62 11.71
C ASN A 739 -41.98 -21.01 11.03
N TYR A 740 -41.92 -19.72 10.70
CA TYR A 740 -42.85 -19.05 9.79
C TYR A 740 -42.05 -18.20 8.78
N SER A 741 -42.62 -18.01 7.61
CA SER A 741 -42.26 -16.95 6.67
C SER A 741 -43.47 -16.03 6.57
N ASP A 742 -43.45 -14.92 7.30
CA ASP A 742 -44.32 -13.80 6.95
C ASP A 742 -43.83 -13.24 5.59
N ILE A 743 -44.74 -12.67 4.81
CA ILE A 743 -44.50 -12.30 3.40
C ILE A 743 -45.03 -10.90 3.20
N GLY A 744 -44.14 -9.99 2.84
CA GLY A 744 -44.49 -8.67 2.34
C GLY A 744 -44.55 -8.70 0.81
N GLY A 745 -45.45 -7.91 0.23
CA GLY A 745 -45.48 -7.71 -1.21
C GLY A 745 -46.06 -6.38 -1.63
N VAL A 746 -45.67 -5.93 -2.81
CA VAL A 746 -46.10 -4.66 -3.44
C VAL A 746 -46.45 -4.93 -4.90
N SER A 747 -47.43 -4.23 -5.45
CA SER A 747 -48.00 -4.55 -6.77
C SER A 747 -47.04 -4.21 -7.93
N THR A 748 -46.86 -5.13 -8.88
CA THR A 748 -45.96 -4.97 -10.04
C THR A 748 -46.46 -3.99 -11.12
N ASN A 749 -47.66 -3.40 -10.94
CA ASN A 749 -48.27 -2.47 -11.90
C ASN A 749 -48.20 -1.01 -11.44
N SER A 750 -47.41 -0.71 -10.40
CA SER A 750 -47.13 0.67 -9.99
C SER A 750 -46.42 1.42 -11.12
N GLY A 751 -46.78 2.67 -11.37
CA GLY A 751 -45.99 3.56 -12.22
C GLY A 751 -44.69 4.05 -11.57
N ALA A 752 -44.16 3.30 -10.60
CA ALA A 752 -42.98 3.60 -9.79
C ALA A 752 -41.81 2.73 -10.23
N GLU A 753 -40.58 3.25 -10.18
CA GLU A 753 -39.39 2.41 -10.15
C GLU A 753 -39.34 1.66 -8.81
N GLN A 754 -39.82 0.41 -8.85
CA GLN A 754 -39.98 -0.46 -7.69
C GLN A 754 -38.63 -0.99 -7.21
N ASN A 755 -37.93 -0.20 -6.40
CA ASN A 755 -36.67 -0.64 -5.78
C ASN A 755 -36.94 -1.22 -4.40
N VAL A 756 -37.15 -2.54 -4.39
CA VAL A 756 -37.36 -3.35 -3.20
C VAL A 756 -36.04 -3.46 -2.42
N SER A 757 -35.81 -2.55 -1.47
CA SER A 757 -34.68 -2.64 -0.53
C SER A 757 -35.08 -3.49 0.68
N THR A 758 -34.19 -4.40 1.07
CA THR A 758 -34.31 -5.22 2.28
C THR A 758 -33.30 -4.73 3.29
N VAL A 759 -33.75 -4.20 4.42
CA VAL A 759 -32.88 -4.04 5.59
C VAL A 759 -32.66 -5.46 6.17
N GLY A 760 -31.42 -5.82 6.49
CA GLY A 760 -31.04 -7.10 7.11
C GLY A 760 -30.65 -8.25 6.15
N ASN A 761 -29.56 -8.97 6.48
CA ASN A 761 -28.90 -10.00 5.65
C ASN A 761 -29.74 -11.27 5.34
N ASN A 762 -31.01 -11.32 5.76
CA ASN A 762 -31.82 -12.53 5.84
C ASN A 762 -33.12 -12.52 5.00
N VAL A 763 -33.28 -11.71 3.96
CA VAL A 763 -34.51 -11.65 3.12
C VAL A 763 -34.26 -12.08 1.65
N GLU A 764 -35.17 -12.83 1.03
CA GLU A 764 -35.13 -13.24 -0.38
C GLU A 764 -36.44 -12.96 -1.13
N PHE A 765 -36.34 -12.75 -2.44
CA PHE A 765 -37.50 -12.75 -3.33
C PHE A 765 -38.15 -14.12 -3.37
N PHE A 766 -39.48 -14.11 -3.38
CA PHE A 766 -40.29 -15.31 -3.28
C PHE A 766 -41.37 -15.33 -4.34
N THR A 767 -41.64 -16.50 -4.90
CA THR A 767 -42.82 -16.73 -5.74
C THR A 767 -43.55 -17.98 -5.27
N ASN A 768 -44.82 -17.83 -4.87
CA ASN A 768 -45.69 -18.95 -4.47
C ASN A 768 -46.96 -18.96 -5.32
N PRO A 769 -47.28 -20.07 -6.00
CA PRO A 769 -48.49 -20.16 -6.81
C PRO A 769 -49.80 -20.08 -6.01
N ASN A 770 -49.74 -20.14 -4.67
CA ASN A 770 -50.91 -20.02 -3.79
C ASN A 770 -51.23 -18.58 -3.38
N TYR A 771 -50.35 -17.61 -3.66
CA TYR A 771 -50.61 -16.18 -3.46
C TYR A 771 -51.06 -15.50 -4.76
N PRO A 772 -51.79 -14.37 -4.67
CA PRO A 772 -52.14 -13.57 -5.84
C PRO A 772 -50.92 -13.21 -6.69
N THR A 773 -51.04 -13.36 -8.01
CA THR A 773 -50.01 -12.92 -8.97
C THR A 773 -50.03 -11.41 -9.18
N GLY A 774 -48.91 -10.83 -9.62
CA GLY A 774 -48.81 -9.38 -9.87
C GLY A 774 -48.30 -8.58 -8.67
N PHE A 775 -47.53 -9.24 -7.79
CA PHE A 775 -46.84 -8.63 -6.67
C PHE A 775 -45.38 -9.07 -6.68
N ASP A 776 -44.47 -8.15 -6.40
CA ASP A 776 -43.10 -8.47 -6.00
C ASP A 776 -43.14 -8.78 -4.51
N THR A 777 -42.82 -10.02 -4.14
CA THR A 777 -42.95 -10.51 -2.77
C THR A 777 -41.62 -10.95 -2.19
N ILE A 778 -41.41 -10.65 -0.91
CA ILE A 778 -40.22 -10.98 -0.13
C ILE A 778 -40.56 -11.87 1.06
N ARG A 779 -39.58 -12.65 1.52
CA ARG A 779 -39.65 -13.48 2.73
C ARG A 779 -38.27 -13.65 3.37
N LEU A 780 -38.18 -14.23 4.57
CA LEU A 780 -36.89 -14.56 5.19
C LEU A 780 -36.18 -15.81 4.56
N LYS A 781 -34.86 -15.74 4.37
CA LYS A 781 -33.94 -16.75 3.77
C LYS A 781 -33.80 -18.04 4.57
N THR A 782 -33.71 -17.97 5.92
CA THR A 782 -33.28 -19.13 6.74
C THR A 782 -34.17 -19.42 7.96
N PHE A 783 -34.57 -20.68 8.08
CA PHE A 783 -35.39 -21.25 9.16
C PHE A 783 -34.52 -21.73 10.34
N GLY A 784 -34.03 -20.82 11.17
CA GLY A 784 -33.23 -21.14 12.35
C GLY A 784 -34.08 -21.52 13.57
N THR A 785 -33.66 -22.52 14.36
CA THR A 785 -34.46 -23.04 15.49
C THR A 785 -34.55 -22.13 16.71
N ASN A 786 -33.81 -21.01 16.78
CA ASN A 786 -33.71 -20.17 18.00
C ASN A 786 -33.54 -18.66 17.72
N ASN A 787 -34.26 -18.08 16.77
CA ASN A 787 -34.33 -16.62 16.62
C ASN A 787 -35.30 -16.04 17.67
N ASN A 788 -34.72 -15.53 18.74
CA ASN A 788 -35.42 -14.74 19.74
C ASN A 788 -35.32 -13.27 19.32
N ASP A 789 -35.97 -12.92 18.21
CA ASP A 789 -36.01 -11.53 17.74
C ASP A 789 -37.13 -10.79 18.48
N THR A 790 -36.75 -9.73 19.16
CA THR A 790 -37.66 -8.82 19.83
C THR A 790 -37.91 -7.67 18.88
N PHE A 791 -39.06 -7.65 18.18
CA PHE A 791 -39.59 -6.51 17.40
C PHE A 791 -38.49 -5.56 16.92
N ASN A 792 -37.58 -6.00 16.04
CA ASN A 792 -36.65 -5.07 15.43
C ASN A 792 -37.27 -4.56 14.12
N GLU A 793 -37.13 -3.26 13.92
CA GLU A 793 -37.60 -2.51 12.75
C GLU A 793 -36.77 -2.81 11.48
N ASN A 794 -35.89 -3.82 11.53
CA ASN A 794 -34.81 -3.99 10.58
C ASN A 794 -35.16 -4.92 9.41
N ASN A 795 -36.36 -5.49 9.33
CA ASN A 795 -36.79 -6.32 8.18
C ASN A 795 -38.05 -5.70 7.55
N ALA A 796 -37.89 -5.04 6.41
CA ALA A 796 -38.98 -4.35 5.74
C ALA A 796 -38.92 -4.54 4.22
N LEU A 797 -40.09 -4.50 3.59
CA LEU A 797 -40.22 -4.25 2.16
C LEU A 797 -40.28 -2.74 1.97
N ILE A 798 -39.17 -2.14 1.54
CA ILE A 798 -39.09 -0.70 1.28
C ILE A 798 -39.34 -0.46 -0.21
N THR A 799 -40.10 0.58 -0.54
CA THR A 799 -40.34 0.98 -1.93
C THR A 799 -40.32 2.51 -2.03
N ASN A 800 -39.49 3.04 -2.92
CA ASN A 800 -39.37 4.47 -3.21
C ASN A 800 -40.29 4.86 -4.37
N TYR A 801 -40.83 6.08 -4.30
CA TYR A 801 -41.75 6.64 -5.28
C TYR A 801 -41.40 8.10 -5.53
N ASN A 802 -41.08 8.45 -6.77
CA ASN A 802 -40.98 9.85 -7.18
C ASN A 802 -42.36 10.52 -7.12
N ASN A 803 -43.44 9.73 -7.30
CA ASN A 803 -44.82 10.18 -7.19
C ASN A 803 -45.69 9.10 -6.53
N PHE A 804 -46.04 9.29 -5.25
CA PHE A 804 -46.91 8.39 -4.48
C PHE A 804 -48.31 8.99 -4.30
N GLN A 805 -49.31 8.34 -4.90
CA GLN A 805 -50.72 8.67 -4.66
C GLN A 805 -51.46 7.53 -3.97
N ASN A 806 -51.24 6.31 -4.44
CA ASN A 806 -51.76 5.10 -3.84
C ASN A 806 -50.95 3.89 -4.31
N GLU A 807 -50.92 2.85 -3.49
CA GLU A 807 -50.30 1.58 -3.85
C GLU A 807 -51.06 0.39 -3.29
N THR A 808 -50.93 -0.77 -3.94
CA THR A 808 -51.49 -2.03 -3.44
C THR A 808 -50.41 -2.92 -2.82
N TYR A 809 -50.64 -3.29 -1.56
CA TYR A 809 -49.76 -4.16 -0.79
C TYR A 809 -50.38 -5.55 -0.59
N LEU A 810 -49.51 -6.51 -0.33
CA LEU A 810 -49.81 -7.87 0.07
C LEU A 810 -49.13 -8.14 1.41
N PHE A 811 -49.90 -8.70 2.35
CA PHE A 811 -49.37 -9.31 3.55
C PHE A 811 -49.81 -10.77 3.59
N GLY A 812 -48.86 -11.69 3.76
CA GLY A 812 -49.11 -13.13 3.76
C GLY A 812 -48.33 -13.86 4.85
N ILE A 813 -48.78 -15.06 5.19
CA ILE A 813 -48.19 -15.91 6.23
C ILE A 813 -48.16 -17.35 5.75
N ASN A 814 -46.98 -17.96 5.74
CA ASN A 814 -46.81 -19.36 5.45
C ASN A 814 -45.82 -20.00 6.43
N GLY A 815 -46.14 -21.17 6.99
CA GLY A 815 -45.21 -21.86 7.87
C GLY A 815 -45.76 -23.14 8.47
N PRO A 816 -44.89 -24.07 8.92
CA PRO A 816 -45.31 -25.33 9.51
C PRO A 816 -45.90 -25.23 10.93
N ALA A 817 -45.77 -24.08 11.61
CA ALA A 817 -46.28 -23.89 12.96
C ALA A 817 -47.65 -23.16 12.96
N ALA A 818 -48.33 -23.10 14.11
CA ALA A 818 -49.57 -22.34 14.27
C ALA A 818 -49.36 -21.25 15.33
N SER A 819 -49.78 -20.02 15.07
CA SER A 819 -49.57 -18.87 15.95
C SER A 819 -50.89 -18.26 16.43
N THR A 820 -50.83 -17.50 17.52
CA THR A 820 -52.00 -16.78 18.04
C THR A 820 -52.29 -15.50 17.28
N GLU A 821 -51.27 -14.80 16.79
CA GLU A 821 -51.38 -13.51 16.08
C GLU A 821 -50.09 -13.20 15.32
N ARG A 822 -50.21 -12.53 14.18
CA ARG A 822 -49.13 -11.95 13.36
C ARG A 822 -49.60 -10.59 12.84
N ALA A 823 -48.68 -9.66 12.59
CA ALA A 823 -49.01 -8.32 12.14
C ALA A 823 -48.00 -7.82 11.11
N ALA A 824 -48.44 -6.93 10.23
CA ALA A 824 -47.59 -6.08 9.41
C ALA A 824 -48.12 -4.65 9.50
N TRP A 825 -47.21 -3.68 9.44
CA TRP A 825 -47.57 -2.27 9.54
C TRP A 825 -46.97 -1.46 8.40
N PHE A 826 -47.68 -0.41 8.01
CA PHE A 826 -47.31 0.48 6.93
C PHE A 826 -46.68 1.76 7.49
N ASN A 827 -45.56 2.18 6.90
CA ASN A 827 -44.92 3.47 7.15
C ASN A 827 -44.76 4.24 5.83
N LEU A 828 -44.65 5.56 5.95
CA LEU A 828 -44.37 6.49 4.86
C LEU A 828 -43.45 7.62 5.37
N THR A 829 -42.33 7.82 4.70
CA THR A 829 -41.37 8.94 4.90
C THR A 829 -41.07 9.58 3.55
N GLY A 830 -40.73 10.86 3.50
CA GLY A 830 -40.43 11.55 2.23
C GLY A 830 -40.45 13.06 2.37
N PHE A 831 -40.50 13.77 1.25
CA PHE A 831 -40.62 15.22 1.21
C PHE A 831 -41.91 15.64 0.48
N ILE A 832 -42.35 16.88 0.64
CA ILE A 832 -43.30 17.53 -0.28
C ILE A 832 -42.66 18.82 -0.73
N CYS A 833 -42.48 18.93 -2.04
CA CYS A 833 -42.05 20.13 -2.72
C CYS A 833 -43.31 20.93 -3.11
N GLN A 834 -43.28 22.23 -2.89
CA GLN A 834 -44.37 23.10 -3.33
C GLN A 834 -44.26 23.31 -4.85
N ASP A 835 -45.30 23.90 -5.42
CA ASP A 835 -45.31 24.39 -6.80
C ASP A 835 -45.78 25.84 -6.65
N THR A 836 -44.81 26.74 -6.49
CA THR A 836 -45.01 28.11 -6.01
C THR A 836 -45.80 28.93 -7.03
N ASP A 837 -45.56 28.76 -8.32
CA ASP A 837 -46.24 29.49 -9.40
C ASP A 837 -47.47 28.75 -9.99
N ASN A 838 -47.68 27.47 -9.62
CA ASN A 838 -48.72 26.55 -10.08
C ASN A 838 -48.62 26.17 -11.57
N ASP A 839 -47.41 26.07 -12.11
CA ASP A 839 -47.17 25.67 -13.50
C ASP A 839 -47.04 24.16 -13.71
N THR A 840 -47.12 23.37 -12.63
CA THR A 840 -46.99 21.91 -12.54
C THR A 840 -45.58 21.34 -12.46
N ILE A 841 -44.56 22.20 -12.39
CA ILE A 841 -43.19 21.84 -12.02
C ILE A 841 -43.02 22.15 -10.52
N PRO A 842 -42.62 21.17 -9.68
CA PRO A 842 -42.31 21.44 -8.28
C PRO A 842 -41.06 22.32 -8.13
N ASP A 843 -41.01 23.13 -7.07
CA ASP A 843 -39.93 24.10 -6.80
C ASP A 843 -38.52 23.46 -6.89
N ASN A 844 -38.33 22.22 -6.41
CA ASN A 844 -37.02 21.52 -6.47
C ASN A 844 -36.61 21.03 -7.87
N LEU A 845 -37.47 21.23 -8.86
CA LEU A 845 -37.22 20.92 -10.26
C LEU A 845 -37.36 22.19 -11.13
N ASP A 846 -37.51 23.35 -10.49
CA ASP A 846 -37.83 24.63 -11.13
C ASP A 846 -36.87 25.74 -10.73
N THR A 847 -35.90 25.99 -11.61
CA THR A 847 -34.85 27.02 -11.46
C THR A 847 -35.34 28.49 -11.32
N ASP A 848 -36.65 28.75 -11.44
CA ASP A 848 -37.33 30.05 -11.25
C ASP A 848 -38.73 29.79 -10.64
N SER A 849 -38.76 29.24 -9.43
CA SER A 849 -39.94 28.70 -8.73
C SER A 849 -41.14 29.65 -8.63
N ASP A 850 -40.92 30.97 -8.69
CA ASP A 850 -41.99 31.97 -8.66
C ASP A 850 -42.23 32.70 -10.00
N ASN A 851 -41.42 32.36 -11.01
CA ASN A 851 -41.53 32.77 -12.41
C ASN A 851 -41.51 34.29 -12.57
N ASP A 852 -40.73 34.98 -11.73
CA ASP A 852 -40.55 36.42 -11.77
C ASP A 852 -39.44 36.85 -12.75
N GLY A 853 -38.65 35.88 -13.24
CA GLY A 853 -37.57 36.06 -14.19
C GLY A 853 -36.19 36.25 -13.55
N CYS A 854 -36.06 36.08 -12.23
CA CYS A 854 -34.80 35.95 -11.52
C CYS A 854 -34.64 34.48 -11.05
N PRO A 855 -33.57 33.76 -11.46
CA PRO A 855 -33.39 32.39 -11.01
C PRO A 855 -33.23 32.28 -9.49
N ASP A 856 -33.76 31.22 -8.90
CA ASP A 856 -33.77 30.99 -7.45
C ASP A 856 -32.35 31.01 -6.85
N ALA A 857 -31.39 30.37 -7.53
CA ALA A 857 -29.95 30.47 -7.30
C ALA A 857 -29.38 31.90 -7.10
N VAL A 858 -29.93 32.90 -7.82
CA VAL A 858 -29.52 34.31 -7.75
C VAL A 858 -30.22 35.02 -6.60
N GLU A 859 -31.48 34.69 -6.34
CA GLU A 859 -32.25 35.20 -5.21
C GLU A 859 -31.69 34.72 -3.87
N ALA A 860 -31.22 33.48 -3.82
CA ALA A 860 -30.51 32.89 -2.69
C ALA A 860 -29.11 33.49 -2.43
N ASN A 861 -28.72 34.52 -3.20
CA ASN A 861 -27.43 35.21 -3.07
C ASN A 861 -26.23 34.29 -3.41
N GLY A 862 -26.47 33.28 -4.26
CA GLY A 862 -25.43 32.40 -4.80
C GLY A 862 -24.38 33.17 -5.58
N SER A 863 -23.18 32.60 -5.75
CA SER A 863 -22.13 33.24 -6.58
C SER A 863 -22.32 33.03 -8.08
N PHE A 864 -23.45 32.47 -8.48
CA PHE A 864 -23.82 32.33 -9.88
C PHE A 864 -24.09 33.70 -10.49
N ILE A 865 -23.46 34.01 -11.62
CA ILE A 865 -23.90 35.12 -12.46
C ILE A 865 -24.97 34.62 -13.43
N VAL A 866 -25.95 35.46 -13.79
CA VAL A 866 -27.06 35.13 -14.71
C VAL A 866 -26.60 34.55 -16.06
N SER A 867 -25.33 34.74 -16.46
CA SER A 867 -24.76 34.12 -17.67
C SER A 867 -24.20 32.70 -17.48
N GLN A 868 -24.05 32.23 -16.24
CA GLN A 868 -23.66 30.87 -15.87
C GLN A 868 -24.87 29.96 -15.69
N LEU A 869 -26.00 30.53 -15.26
CA LEU A 869 -27.30 29.87 -15.21
C LEU A 869 -27.98 30.09 -16.56
N THR A 870 -28.27 29.03 -17.30
CA THR A 870 -28.93 29.17 -18.60
C THR A 870 -30.40 29.54 -18.44
N THR A 871 -30.72 30.80 -18.08
CA THR A 871 -32.05 31.31 -18.43
C THR A 871 -32.11 31.47 -19.94
N LEU A 872 -32.90 30.60 -20.56
CA LEU A 872 -33.37 30.81 -21.92
C LEU A 872 -33.99 32.20 -21.95
N THR A 873 -33.38 33.10 -22.71
CA THR A 873 -34.02 34.36 -23.09
C THR A 873 -35.44 34.08 -23.61
N GLY A 874 -36.44 34.35 -22.77
CA GLY A 874 -37.86 34.36 -23.09
C GLY A 874 -38.57 33.02 -23.01
N GLY A 875 -39.23 32.77 -21.89
CA GLY A 875 -40.13 31.62 -21.67
C GLY A 875 -41.47 32.00 -21.05
N SER A 876 -42.21 32.94 -21.65
CA SER A 876 -43.64 33.03 -21.32
C SER A 876 -44.35 31.76 -21.79
N ASN A 877 -45.00 31.07 -20.85
CA ASN A 877 -45.81 29.85 -20.97
C ASN A 877 -45.00 28.55 -20.95
N GLY A 878 -45.25 27.77 -19.89
CA GLY A 878 -44.73 26.44 -19.67
C GLY A 878 -44.88 25.46 -20.84
N VAL A 879 -44.28 24.30 -20.61
CA VAL A 879 -43.78 23.27 -21.54
C VAL A 879 -42.47 23.60 -22.24
N ASP A 880 -41.37 23.48 -21.49
CA ASP A 880 -40.17 22.90 -22.08
C ASP A 880 -39.36 22.07 -21.07
N SER A 881 -39.52 20.76 -21.12
CA SER A 881 -38.63 19.77 -20.51
C SER A 881 -37.25 19.74 -21.19
N SER A 882 -36.71 20.90 -21.59
CA SER A 882 -35.44 21.01 -22.32
C SER A 882 -34.58 22.19 -21.90
N LEU A 883 -34.82 22.72 -20.70
CA LEU A 883 -34.04 23.80 -20.09
C LEU A 883 -33.46 23.31 -18.77
N LEU A 884 -32.50 22.44 -18.94
CA LEU A 884 -31.65 21.93 -17.88
C LEU A 884 -30.36 22.73 -17.96
N ASN A 885 -29.74 22.96 -16.81
CA ASN A 885 -28.45 23.62 -16.70
C ASN A 885 -27.35 22.67 -17.22
N PHE A 886 -27.37 22.40 -18.53
CA PHE A 886 -26.52 21.40 -19.18
C PHE A 886 -25.04 21.68 -18.92
N GLY A 887 -24.46 20.93 -17.98
CA GLY A 887 -23.02 20.77 -17.83
C GLY A 887 -22.35 21.72 -16.82
N ILE A 888 -22.98 22.00 -15.69
CA ILE A 888 -22.20 22.39 -14.51
C ILE A 888 -21.45 21.15 -13.99
N THR A 889 -20.20 21.34 -13.59
CA THR A 889 -19.47 20.30 -12.86
C THR A 889 -20.03 20.24 -11.44
N VAL A 890 -20.68 19.14 -11.11
CA VAL A 890 -21.19 18.86 -9.77
C VAL A 890 -20.18 18.12 -8.92
N ASN A 891 -20.43 18.07 -7.62
CA ASN A 891 -19.68 17.20 -6.73
C ASN A 891 -20.15 15.76 -6.91
N ASN A 892 -19.35 14.97 -7.63
CA ASN A 892 -19.58 13.55 -7.84
C ASN A 892 -18.86 12.66 -6.80
N THR A 893 -18.45 13.23 -5.66
CA THR A 893 -17.87 12.45 -4.55
C THR A 893 -19.01 11.77 -3.80
N GLU A 894 -19.26 10.49 -4.10
CA GLU A 894 -20.31 9.71 -3.44
C GLU A 894 -20.17 9.78 -1.90
N GLY A 895 -21.28 9.97 -1.18
CA GLY A 895 -21.28 10.15 0.28
C GLY A 895 -20.88 11.54 0.80
N SER A 896 -20.52 12.48 -0.09
CA SER A 896 -20.39 13.90 0.26
C SER A 896 -21.74 14.45 0.73
N ALA A 897 -21.72 15.34 1.74
CA ALA A 897 -22.89 16.11 2.14
C ALA A 897 -23.42 17.06 1.04
N ASN A 898 -22.75 17.09 -0.12
CA ASN A 898 -23.05 17.95 -1.26
C ASN A 898 -22.98 17.15 -2.57
N TYR A 899 -23.18 15.82 -2.54
CA TYR A 899 -23.25 14.99 -3.74
C TYR A 899 -24.37 15.49 -4.66
N GLY A 900 -24.12 15.67 -5.96
CA GLY A 900 -25.09 16.28 -6.89
C GLY A 900 -25.12 17.81 -6.91
N VAL A 901 -24.54 18.48 -5.90
CA VAL A 901 -24.57 19.95 -5.82
C VAL A 901 -23.55 20.62 -6.78
N PRO A 902 -23.90 21.74 -7.45
CA PRO A 902 -23.02 22.46 -8.35
C PRO A 902 -21.76 23.05 -7.69
N ILE A 903 -20.60 22.96 -8.36
CA ILE A 903 -19.32 23.54 -7.89
C ILE A 903 -19.05 24.89 -8.59
N ALA A 904 -19.03 26.00 -7.83
CA ALA A 904 -18.70 27.33 -8.37
C ALA A 904 -17.50 28.00 -7.65
N ASP A 905 -16.56 28.57 -8.44
CA ASP A 905 -15.52 29.49 -7.96
C ASP A 905 -15.74 30.94 -8.47
N ALA A 906 -15.12 31.92 -7.79
CA ALA A 906 -15.29 33.35 -8.04
C ALA A 906 -14.63 33.91 -9.33
N ASN A 907 -14.03 33.09 -10.21
CA ASN A 907 -13.40 33.57 -11.45
C ASN A 907 -13.54 32.65 -12.67
N GLY A 908 -14.25 31.53 -12.59
CA GLY A 908 -14.43 30.61 -13.69
C GLY A 908 -13.15 29.85 -14.04
N LEU A 909 -13.18 28.55 -13.72
CA LEU A 909 -12.26 27.50 -14.17
C LEU A 909 -10.95 27.35 -13.37
N ASP A 910 -11.03 26.93 -12.09
CA ASP A 910 -9.97 26.11 -11.46
C ASP A 910 -10.54 25.04 -10.48
N ILE A 911 -10.29 23.76 -10.75
CA ILE A 911 -10.79 22.54 -10.05
C ILE A 911 -10.08 22.32 -8.69
N SER A 912 -9.53 23.34 -8.04
CA SER A 912 -8.55 23.13 -6.96
C SER A 912 -8.97 23.49 -5.53
N THR A 913 -10.21 23.92 -5.27
CA THR A 913 -10.67 24.14 -3.89
C THR A 913 -12.13 23.73 -3.70
N ASP A 914 -12.29 22.57 -3.09
CA ASP A 914 -13.52 21.91 -2.64
C ASP A 914 -14.26 22.74 -1.56
N THR A 915 -15.00 23.77 -1.97
CA THR A 915 -15.95 24.45 -1.09
C THR A 915 -17.30 24.59 -1.80
N PRO A 916 -18.30 23.77 -1.40
CA PRO A 916 -19.70 23.91 -1.83
C PRO A 916 -20.29 25.27 -1.46
N GLN A 917 -21.25 25.74 -2.26
CA GLN A 917 -21.97 27.00 -2.02
C GLN A 917 -23.11 26.83 -1.00
N ASP A 918 -23.67 27.96 -0.57
CA ASP A 918 -24.32 28.25 0.71
C ASP A 918 -25.58 27.42 1.04
N THR A 919 -25.50 26.55 2.06
CA THR A 919 -26.61 25.73 2.57
C THR A 919 -27.59 26.49 3.49
N THR A 920 -27.81 27.81 3.31
CA THR A 920 -28.67 28.58 4.22
C THR A 920 -30.13 28.67 3.75
N PRO A 921 -31.13 28.52 4.64
CA PRO A 921 -32.57 28.61 4.33
C PRO A 921 -33.08 30.00 3.87
N ALA A 922 -32.24 30.85 3.30
CA ALA A 922 -32.56 32.25 3.00
C ALA A 922 -33.11 32.48 1.59
N GLY A 923 -33.16 31.47 0.71
CA GLY A 923 -33.59 31.61 -0.68
C GLY A 923 -35.10 31.68 -0.94
N LEU A 924 -35.97 31.46 0.06
CA LEU A 924 -37.44 31.52 -0.15
C LEU A 924 -38.03 32.94 0.00
N ASP A 925 -37.30 34.01 -0.32
CA ASP A 925 -37.87 35.38 -0.31
C ASP A 925 -38.57 35.70 -1.64
N LYS A 926 -39.83 35.22 -1.71
CA LYS A 926 -40.94 35.44 -2.65
C LYS A 926 -41.18 36.87 -3.22
N ASP A 927 -40.18 37.76 -3.30
CA ASP A 927 -40.31 39.13 -3.84
C ASP A 927 -38.95 39.90 -3.97
N ASP A 928 -37.74 39.29 -3.81
CA ASP A 928 -36.46 40.04 -3.84
C ASP A 928 -35.80 40.22 -5.23
N THR A 929 -36.53 40.90 -6.11
CA THR A 929 -36.01 41.44 -7.39
C THR A 929 -34.80 42.39 -7.26
N SER A 930 -34.30 42.69 -6.06
CA SER A 930 -33.15 43.59 -5.85
C SER A 930 -31.81 42.99 -6.28
N ALA A 931 -31.70 41.65 -6.38
CA ALA A 931 -30.47 40.95 -6.75
C ALA A 931 -30.23 40.91 -8.28
N CYS A 932 -31.28 40.95 -9.10
CA CYS A 932 -31.23 40.84 -10.56
C CYS A 932 -30.96 42.16 -11.32
N VAL A 933 -30.12 43.07 -10.79
CA VAL A 933 -29.80 44.33 -11.49
C VAL A 933 -28.85 44.09 -12.66
N THR A 934 -29.38 44.15 -13.87
CA THR A 934 -28.61 44.07 -15.13
C THR A 934 -27.90 45.39 -15.43
N ASP A 935 -26.65 45.29 -15.93
CA ASP A 935 -25.87 46.45 -16.37
C ASP A 935 -26.56 47.23 -17.50
N VAL A 936 -26.17 48.51 -17.66
CA VAL A 936 -26.55 49.37 -18.81
C VAL A 936 -25.32 49.75 -19.65
N ASP A 937 -25.52 50.21 -20.89
CA ASP A 937 -24.46 50.76 -21.77
C ASP A 937 -24.86 52.19 -22.16
N LEU A 938 -24.40 53.19 -21.41
CA LEU A 938 -24.72 54.60 -21.68
C LEU A 938 -23.57 55.32 -22.38
N SER A 939 -23.84 55.86 -23.56
CA SER A 939 -22.88 56.69 -24.30
C SER A 939 -23.30 58.15 -24.41
N LEU A 940 -22.34 59.07 -24.20
CA LEU A 940 -22.52 60.52 -24.36
C LEU A 940 -21.64 61.07 -25.48
N THR A 941 -22.25 61.79 -26.42
CA THR A 941 -21.53 62.55 -27.45
C THR A 941 -21.90 64.03 -27.42
N LYS A 942 -20.89 64.90 -27.62
CA LYS A 942 -21.07 66.35 -27.63
C LYS A 942 -20.48 66.98 -28.89
N THR A 943 -21.25 67.82 -29.57
CA THR A 943 -20.82 68.56 -30.76
C THR A 943 -21.19 70.04 -30.70
N VAL A 944 -20.55 70.85 -31.54
CA VAL A 944 -20.86 72.28 -31.71
C VAL A 944 -21.12 72.57 -33.19
N ASN A 945 -22.14 73.37 -33.49
CA ASN A 945 -22.52 73.66 -34.87
C ASN A 945 -21.50 74.51 -35.65
N LYS A 946 -20.64 75.27 -34.96
CA LYS A 946 -19.59 76.13 -35.55
C LYS A 946 -18.34 76.13 -34.67
N ALA A 947 -17.22 75.66 -35.22
CA ALA A 947 -15.94 75.63 -34.50
C ALA A 947 -15.12 76.93 -34.64
N ILE A 948 -15.43 77.79 -35.62
CA ILE A 948 -14.77 79.09 -35.83
C ILE A 948 -15.84 80.18 -35.89
N VAL A 949 -15.79 81.11 -34.94
CA VAL A 949 -16.82 82.13 -34.69
C VAL A 949 -16.19 83.44 -34.22
N LYS A 950 -16.93 84.54 -34.33
CA LYS A 950 -16.56 85.86 -33.81
C LYS A 950 -17.21 86.08 -32.44
N VAL A 951 -16.59 86.91 -31.62
CA VAL A 951 -17.23 87.41 -30.39
C VAL A 951 -18.53 88.13 -30.77
N GLY A 952 -19.63 87.74 -30.12
CA GLY A 952 -21.00 88.14 -30.41
C GLY A 952 -21.79 87.12 -31.23
N ASP A 953 -21.17 86.11 -31.83
CA ASP A 953 -21.87 85.05 -32.55
C ASP A 953 -22.59 84.11 -31.57
N THR A 954 -23.69 83.55 -32.06
CA THR A 954 -24.44 82.50 -31.37
C THR A 954 -24.08 81.12 -31.95
N ILE A 955 -23.78 80.17 -31.07
CA ILE A 955 -23.48 78.76 -31.39
C ILE A 955 -24.40 77.84 -30.60
N VAL A 956 -24.54 76.60 -31.05
CA VAL A 956 -25.36 75.58 -30.39
C VAL A 956 -24.49 74.38 -30.06
N TYR A 957 -24.43 74.01 -28.79
CA TYR A 957 -23.92 72.73 -28.33
C TYR A 957 -25.03 71.69 -28.43
N THR A 958 -24.74 70.52 -28.99
CA THR A 958 -25.67 69.38 -29.03
C THR A 958 -25.07 68.23 -28.22
N LEU A 959 -25.77 67.80 -27.17
CA LEU A 959 -25.43 66.62 -26.36
C LEU A 959 -26.39 65.49 -26.73
N THR A 960 -25.88 64.29 -26.89
CA THR A 960 -26.65 63.10 -27.25
C THR A 960 -26.29 61.97 -26.31
N VAL A 961 -27.27 61.51 -25.53
CA VAL A 961 -27.17 60.34 -24.66
C VAL A 961 -27.92 59.19 -25.31
N LYS A 962 -27.31 58.00 -25.35
CA LYS A 962 -27.92 56.78 -25.88
C LYS A 962 -27.70 55.64 -24.90
N ASN A 963 -28.71 54.80 -24.74
CA ASN A 963 -28.61 53.53 -24.04
C ASN A 963 -28.58 52.39 -25.07
N ASP A 964 -27.48 51.65 -25.14
CA ASP A 964 -27.25 50.54 -26.08
C ASP A 964 -27.74 49.18 -25.53
N GLY A 965 -28.24 49.14 -24.29
CA GLY A 965 -28.78 47.95 -23.61
C GLY A 965 -27.76 47.28 -22.68
N PRO A 966 -28.08 46.08 -22.14
CA PRO A 966 -29.31 45.31 -22.35
C PRO A 966 -30.55 45.86 -21.63
N SER A 967 -30.40 46.78 -20.67
CA SER A 967 -31.49 47.20 -19.77
C SER A 967 -31.81 48.70 -19.79
N ASP A 968 -32.98 49.09 -19.30
CA ASP A 968 -33.40 50.49 -19.18
C ASP A 968 -32.57 51.23 -18.10
N ALA A 969 -32.08 52.43 -18.41
CA ALA A 969 -31.30 53.23 -17.46
C ALA A 969 -32.16 54.27 -16.74
N THR A 970 -32.20 54.25 -15.41
CA THR A 970 -32.96 55.21 -14.61
C THR A 970 -32.07 56.23 -13.91
N GLY A 971 -32.68 57.34 -13.47
CA GLY A 971 -31.97 58.37 -12.70
C GLY A 971 -30.92 59.18 -13.47
N VAL A 972 -30.80 59.01 -14.79
CA VAL A 972 -29.65 59.50 -15.59
C VAL A 972 -29.47 61.02 -15.49
N GLN A 973 -28.24 61.46 -15.17
CA GLN A 973 -27.84 62.87 -15.11
C GLN A 973 -26.53 63.12 -15.84
N VAL A 974 -26.47 64.25 -16.56
CA VAL A 974 -25.26 64.73 -17.25
C VAL A 974 -24.85 66.09 -16.69
N THR A 975 -23.58 66.26 -16.36
CA THR A 975 -23.02 67.58 -16.05
C THR A 975 -22.44 68.24 -17.31
N ASP A 976 -22.63 69.55 -17.44
CA ASP A 976 -22.06 70.38 -18.51
C ASP A 976 -21.43 71.63 -17.90
N VAL A 977 -20.11 71.80 -18.06
CA VAL A 977 -19.37 72.94 -17.51
C VAL A 977 -19.24 74.01 -18.60
N LEU A 978 -20.22 74.91 -18.71
CA LEU A 978 -20.11 76.01 -19.67
C LEU A 978 -18.86 76.88 -19.38
N PRO A 979 -17.90 76.95 -20.31
CA PRO A 979 -16.61 77.60 -20.06
C PRO A 979 -16.72 79.13 -20.06
N SER A 980 -15.73 79.80 -19.46
CA SER A 980 -15.59 81.24 -19.59
C SER A 980 -15.40 81.61 -21.07
N GLY A 981 -16.20 82.55 -21.57
CA GLY A 981 -16.18 82.96 -22.98
C GLY A 981 -17.44 82.63 -23.75
N VAL A 982 -18.42 81.96 -23.12
CA VAL A 982 -19.79 81.86 -23.61
C VAL A 982 -20.81 82.30 -22.54
N THR A 983 -22.00 82.68 -22.97
CA THR A 983 -23.17 82.92 -22.09
C THR A 983 -24.35 82.13 -22.61
N TYR A 984 -24.96 81.31 -21.76
CA TYR A 984 -26.14 80.53 -22.11
C TYR A 984 -27.33 81.43 -22.45
N ASN A 985 -28.03 81.09 -23.53
CA ASN A 985 -29.27 81.74 -23.94
C ASN A 985 -30.45 80.79 -23.72
N SER A 986 -31.02 80.83 -22.52
CA SER A 986 -32.16 79.99 -22.13
C SER A 986 -33.45 80.28 -22.92
N THR A 987 -33.52 81.42 -23.61
CA THR A 987 -34.66 81.81 -24.47
C THR A 987 -34.32 81.78 -25.97
N GLY A 988 -33.14 81.29 -26.32
CA GLY A 988 -32.65 81.19 -27.70
C GLY A 988 -33.47 80.18 -28.50
N THR A 989 -33.70 80.47 -29.78
CA THR A 989 -34.44 79.56 -30.67
C THR A 989 -33.69 78.26 -30.97
N GLY A 990 -32.37 78.24 -30.74
CA GLY A 990 -31.53 77.05 -30.83
C GLY A 990 -31.40 76.25 -29.53
N THR A 991 -32.02 76.68 -28.42
CA THR A 991 -32.09 75.91 -27.19
C THR A 991 -33.29 74.99 -27.24
N VAL A 992 -33.07 73.67 -27.21
CA VAL A 992 -34.10 72.64 -27.25
C VAL A 992 -33.85 71.66 -26.11
N ILE A 993 -34.72 71.70 -25.10
CA ILE A 993 -34.73 70.75 -23.99
C ILE A 993 -35.76 69.66 -24.32
N PRO A 994 -35.35 68.38 -24.43
CA PRO A 994 -36.28 67.30 -24.75
C PRO A 994 -37.35 67.13 -23.67
N SER A 995 -38.57 66.79 -24.11
CA SER A 995 -39.74 66.63 -23.22
C SER A 995 -39.46 65.61 -22.12
N GLY A 996 -39.86 65.93 -20.88
CA GLY A 996 -39.63 65.07 -19.71
C GLY A 996 -38.29 65.27 -19.02
N THR A 997 -37.35 66.01 -19.63
CA THR A 997 -36.04 66.33 -19.04
C THR A 997 -35.99 67.77 -18.52
N THR A 998 -35.01 68.09 -17.66
CA THR A 998 -34.77 69.47 -17.19
C THR A 998 -33.29 69.82 -17.26
N TYR A 999 -32.96 71.03 -17.74
CA TYR A 999 -31.60 71.57 -17.70
C TYR A 999 -31.54 72.70 -16.67
N ASN A 1000 -30.72 72.53 -15.63
CA ASN A 1000 -30.54 73.48 -14.55
C ASN A 1000 -29.24 74.26 -14.75
N ASP A 1001 -29.37 75.50 -15.23
CA ASP A 1001 -28.28 76.43 -15.48
C ASP A 1001 -27.90 77.29 -14.27
N ALA A 1002 -28.60 77.13 -13.14
CA ALA A 1002 -28.31 77.81 -11.89
C ALA A 1002 -27.27 77.07 -11.01
N LEU A 1003 -26.93 75.83 -11.38
CA LEU A 1003 -25.91 75.02 -10.70
C LEU A 1003 -24.55 75.17 -11.39
N THR A 1004 -23.46 74.99 -10.64
CA THR A 1004 -22.09 74.97 -11.16
C THR A 1004 -21.39 73.68 -10.70
N PRO A 1005 -21.22 72.66 -11.57
CA PRO A 1005 -21.56 72.63 -13.00
C PRO A 1005 -23.07 72.63 -13.27
N ASN A 1006 -23.47 72.98 -14.50
CA ASN A 1006 -24.86 72.91 -14.92
C ASN A 1006 -25.26 71.42 -15.03
N ILE A 1007 -26.49 71.09 -14.66
CA ILE A 1007 -26.97 69.69 -14.62
C ILE A 1007 -28.13 69.51 -15.60
N TRP A 1008 -28.04 68.50 -16.46
CA TRP A 1008 -29.13 67.98 -17.26
C TRP A 1008 -29.69 66.71 -16.60
N ASN A 1009 -30.90 66.82 -16.04
CA ASN A 1009 -31.62 65.67 -15.49
C ASN A 1009 -32.45 65.01 -16.60
N ILE A 1010 -32.08 63.79 -16.97
CA ILE A 1010 -32.68 63.03 -18.07
C ILE A 1010 -33.78 62.10 -17.53
N GLY A 1011 -33.54 61.43 -16.40
CA GLY A 1011 -34.49 60.47 -15.82
C GLY A 1011 -34.31 59.09 -16.46
N ASN A 1012 -35.38 58.53 -17.05
CA ASN A 1012 -35.33 57.22 -17.69
C ASN A 1012 -34.85 57.30 -19.15
N VAL A 1013 -33.96 56.39 -19.56
CA VAL A 1013 -33.49 56.18 -20.93
C VAL A 1013 -33.66 54.69 -21.26
N ALA A 1014 -34.72 54.36 -21.99
CA ALA A 1014 -35.02 52.99 -22.35
C ALA A 1014 -33.96 52.38 -23.29
N VAL A 1015 -33.90 51.04 -23.38
CA VAL A 1015 -33.00 50.32 -24.31
C VAL A 1015 -33.18 50.85 -25.74
N ASN A 1016 -32.05 51.11 -26.43
CA ASN A 1016 -31.99 51.73 -27.76
C ASN A 1016 -32.55 53.16 -27.87
N GLN A 1017 -32.95 53.80 -26.76
CA GLN A 1017 -33.42 55.18 -26.78
C GLN A 1017 -32.24 56.16 -26.92
N THR A 1018 -32.46 57.22 -27.70
CA THR A 1018 -31.53 58.34 -27.83
C THR A 1018 -32.21 59.64 -27.43
N ILE A 1019 -31.61 60.39 -26.51
CA ILE A 1019 -32.11 61.67 -26.01
C ILE A 1019 -31.11 62.78 -26.36
N ILE A 1020 -31.61 63.90 -26.90
CA ILE A 1020 -30.78 64.97 -27.46
C ILE A 1020 -31.13 66.32 -26.80
N LEU A 1021 -30.14 66.96 -26.19
CA LEU A 1021 -30.21 68.33 -25.67
C LEU A 1021 -29.46 69.30 -26.58
N GLN A 1022 -30.07 70.45 -26.88
CA GLN A 1022 -29.41 71.55 -27.60
C GLN A 1022 -29.36 72.80 -26.73
N LEU A 1023 -28.17 73.38 -26.58
CA LEU A 1023 -27.91 74.58 -25.78
C LEU A 1023 -27.38 75.70 -26.67
N GLU A 1024 -28.18 76.75 -26.85
CA GLU A 1024 -27.74 77.96 -27.55
C GLU A 1024 -26.91 78.84 -26.60
N VAL A 1025 -25.71 79.25 -27.03
CA VAL A 1025 -24.85 80.15 -26.26
C VAL A 1025 -24.34 81.30 -27.13
N THR A 1026 -24.14 82.46 -26.54
CA THR A 1026 -23.50 83.62 -27.17
C THR A 1026 -22.03 83.67 -26.79
N VAL A 1027 -21.15 83.76 -27.78
CA VAL A 1027 -19.69 83.85 -27.56
C VAL A 1027 -19.35 85.27 -27.09
N ASN A 1028 -18.80 85.41 -25.88
CA ASN A 1028 -18.42 86.68 -25.29
C ASN A 1028 -16.92 86.80 -24.96
N GLY A 1029 -16.15 85.72 -25.15
CA GLY A 1029 -14.69 85.66 -24.99
C GLY A 1029 -13.96 85.36 -26.29
N ALA A 1030 -12.70 85.81 -26.39
CA ALA A 1030 -11.82 85.51 -27.52
C ALA A 1030 -10.80 84.42 -27.15
N GLY A 1031 -10.41 83.59 -28.13
CA GLY A 1031 -9.48 82.47 -27.95
C GLY A 1031 -10.14 81.12 -28.22
N THR A 1032 -9.43 80.03 -27.90
CA THR A 1032 -9.98 78.67 -27.95
C THR A 1032 -10.90 78.45 -26.75
N ILE A 1033 -12.15 78.04 -27.01
CA ILE A 1033 -13.15 77.72 -25.99
C ILE A 1033 -13.43 76.22 -26.09
N THR A 1034 -13.21 75.48 -25.00
CA THR A 1034 -13.49 74.05 -24.89
C THR A 1034 -14.63 73.85 -23.89
N ASN A 1035 -15.71 73.17 -24.30
CA ASN A 1035 -16.80 72.78 -23.42
C ASN A 1035 -16.79 71.25 -23.24
N THR A 1036 -16.95 70.77 -22.01
CA THR A 1036 -16.93 69.34 -21.66
C THR A 1036 -18.24 68.94 -20.97
N SER A 1037 -18.65 67.70 -21.17
CA SER A 1037 -19.85 67.13 -20.54
C SER A 1037 -19.60 65.67 -20.19
N GLU A 1038 -20.22 65.20 -19.11
CA GLU A 1038 -19.99 63.88 -18.54
C GLU A 1038 -21.30 63.32 -17.96
N ILE A 1039 -21.53 62.01 -18.13
CA ILE A 1039 -22.59 61.30 -17.41
C ILE A 1039 -22.12 61.12 -15.97
N THR A 1040 -22.84 61.70 -15.01
CA THR A 1040 -22.41 61.76 -13.61
C THR A 1040 -23.25 60.91 -12.67
N HIS A 1041 -24.40 60.41 -13.13
CA HIS A 1041 -25.27 59.53 -12.35
C HIS A 1041 -26.11 58.67 -13.30
N GLY A 1042 -26.26 57.40 -12.94
CA GLY A 1042 -27.26 56.43 -13.38
C GLY A 1042 -27.50 55.49 -12.20
N ASP A 1043 -28.71 54.95 -12.05
CA ASP A 1043 -29.02 54.08 -10.90
C ASP A 1043 -28.41 52.67 -11.08
N GLN A 1044 -28.22 52.24 -12.33
CA GLN A 1044 -27.60 50.97 -12.73
C GLN A 1044 -26.09 51.13 -13.03
N PRO A 1045 -25.25 50.11 -12.81
CA PRO A 1045 -23.86 50.08 -13.25
C PRO A 1045 -23.75 50.12 -14.78
N ASP A 1046 -22.75 50.82 -15.30
CA ASP A 1046 -22.49 50.99 -16.74
C ASP A 1046 -21.29 50.14 -17.17
N THR A 1047 -21.50 49.27 -18.18
CA THR A 1047 -20.56 48.20 -18.58
C THR A 1047 -19.16 48.66 -18.94
N ASP A 1048 -18.99 49.88 -19.47
CA ASP A 1048 -17.69 50.36 -19.96
C ASP A 1048 -17.28 51.74 -19.43
N SER A 1049 -18.11 52.33 -18.56
CA SER A 1049 -17.97 53.71 -18.12
C SER A 1049 -17.98 53.85 -16.59
N VAL A 1050 -17.07 54.66 -16.06
CA VAL A 1050 -17.00 55.01 -14.63
C VAL A 1050 -17.40 56.47 -14.46
N PRO A 1051 -18.52 56.80 -13.77
CA PRO A 1051 -18.93 58.18 -13.55
C PRO A 1051 -17.85 59.02 -12.84
N ASN A 1052 -17.67 60.28 -13.26
CA ASN A 1052 -16.72 61.26 -12.69
C ASN A 1052 -15.22 61.00 -12.99
N ASN A 1053 -14.89 60.32 -14.09
CA ASN A 1053 -13.50 60.10 -14.52
C ASN A 1053 -12.99 61.15 -15.54
N SER A 1054 -13.82 62.13 -15.92
CA SER A 1054 -13.48 63.22 -16.84
C SER A 1054 -13.04 62.75 -18.25
N LYS A 1055 -13.56 61.62 -18.73
CA LYS A 1055 -13.46 61.20 -20.14
C LYS A 1055 -14.70 61.51 -20.95
#